data_AF-A0A935RSA7-F1
#
_entry.id   AF-A0A935RSA7-F1
#
_cell.length_a   1.000
_cell.length_b   1.000
_cell.length_c   1.000
_cell.angle_alpha   90.00
_cell.angle_beta   90.00
_cell.angle_gamma   90.00
#
_symmetry.space_group_name_H-M   'P 1'
#
loop_
_entity.id
_entity.type
_entity.pdbx_description
1 polymer ?
#
loop_
_entity_poly.entity_id
_entity_poly.type
_entity_poly.pdbx_seq_one_letter_code
_entity_poly.pdbx_strand_id
1 'polypeptide(L)'
;MFHTFSLLLYVDTQAQTPNHCLHFDGDDDNIIYTFGSLPNQFEWTIEMWFNSTNNPSNCGSGVSPYFHRLITFNNNILSLGVCGTDFFYQFGTSSPVQFSGTVTSGWNHFAISFDYANPPVNPTNQLNIYVNCNLLTTISNVSNPLSNILLSFFTIGNSNVLPTTNPVGWKGFIDEIRMWNAIRSLQELDENKHCPCTGNEPNIRICSPLDQGVASGQNNGSSPPRALDFAPLEGFNNGFLNNFTLNGPTSNFVLSNAPLVYPSFVNTVVMLSQYFGATLIPATEICSGDPIHFCINNIDGTALNMMSGLPNINITVQWQYLDNTVSQFTDIPTFVNPCFNAGPGIIITDCASNPDGFVDRKYRAVFKVEDMTTMMSCYYNTNEVDIRICCPLSDAATIEITTNQTDNLLCDGDAIDFTAQLITPDIFVSNPGPDVSIQWYVNGIYYPAFNDLASINLSAYTVQNPDFCVEALVTHCAGKTETYTQCINVDLEPQCGDIIAMMNNGLLTQVSSSPLIYNICPNSDAILKQLDPALFINGIEHWQYRFPPATTWNDLGVSNDQQNTNTLPADGPPGSPFVWPAGQQCIEYQLEMTPENDPSGCPSCYSNVLTICLVEDPPSGVISGINQICSGNSTTLTVSPFVPGFTYTWLHNALPVGSNTSSLTINEGGCYWVEISNSCGLKNETPHQCVELCEIIPVISCPLAPNPCATPGIPITLSGCDSQDNCSGNLIYTWSWSSGTVVSQSGCTLEHIPDINGTTYTLTVTNAITGCSAQTELFIKPCA
;
A
#
# COMPACT_ATOMS: atom_id res chain seq x y z
N MET A 1 70.46 -24.67 0.57
CA MET A 1 70.27 -25.99 1.20
C MET A 1 68.89 -26.46 0.74
N PHE A 2 68.85 -27.20 -0.37
CA PHE A 2 67.59 -27.71 -0.95
C PHE A 2 67.12 -28.88 -0.07
N HIS A 3 65.94 -28.76 0.53
CA HIS A 3 65.26 -29.90 1.15
C HIS A 3 64.20 -30.38 0.14
N THR A 4 64.53 -31.48 -0.52
CA THR A 4 63.61 -32.32 -1.27
C THR A 4 62.59 -32.91 -0.30
N PHE A 5 61.36 -32.39 -0.33
CA PHE A 5 60.21 -33.12 0.20
C PHE A 5 59.89 -34.24 -0.80
N SER A 6 60.28 -35.47 -0.45
CA SER A 6 59.74 -36.66 -1.10
C SER A 6 58.27 -36.77 -0.71
N LEU A 7 57.40 -36.33 -1.61
CA LEU A 7 55.98 -36.64 -1.59
C LEU A 7 55.86 -38.16 -1.82
N LEU A 8 55.78 -38.95 -0.75
CA LEU A 8 55.19 -40.28 -0.84
C LEU A 8 53.73 -40.05 -1.26
N LEU A 9 53.47 -40.24 -2.56
CA LEU A 9 52.14 -40.54 -3.06
C LEU A 9 51.69 -41.83 -2.38
N TYR A 10 51.05 -41.69 -1.21
CA TYR A 10 50.02 -42.66 -0.83
C TYR A 10 48.89 -42.37 -1.81
N VAL A 11 48.86 -43.12 -2.92
CA VAL A 11 47.63 -43.25 -3.69
C VAL A 11 46.71 -44.02 -2.76
N ASP A 12 45.92 -43.30 -1.97
CA ASP A 12 44.78 -43.89 -1.28
C ASP A 12 43.78 -44.21 -2.39
N THR A 13 43.88 -45.42 -2.93
CA THR A 13 42.93 -45.98 -3.89
C THR A 13 41.64 -46.33 -3.14
N GLN A 14 40.91 -45.33 -2.64
CA GLN A 14 39.56 -45.49 -2.10
C GLN A 14 38.55 -45.39 -3.26
N ALA A 15 38.71 -46.23 -4.28
CA ALA A 15 37.78 -46.37 -5.40
C ALA A 15 37.75 -47.83 -5.87
N GLN A 16 37.34 -48.66 -4.92
CA GLN A 16 36.91 -50.04 -4.96
C GLN A 16 36.98 -50.35 -3.48
N THR A 17 35.86 -50.52 -2.78
CA THR A 17 35.92 -51.65 -1.85
C THR A 17 36.11 -52.84 -2.79
N PRO A 18 37.28 -53.50 -2.79
CA PRO A 18 37.39 -54.72 -3.55
C PRO A 18 36.28 -55.61 -3.01
N ASN A 19 35.47 -56.19 -3.89
CA ASN A 19 34.49 -57.16 -3.47
C ASN A 19 35.22 -58.25 -2.67
N HIS A 20 34.82 -58.46 -1.42
CA HIS A 20 35.39 -59.45 -0.52
C HIS A 20 34.35 -60.50 -0.19
N CYS A 21 34.82 -61.72 0.07
CA CYS A 21 34.00 -62.78 0.61
C CYS A 21 34.68 -63.38 1.83
N LEU A 22 33.96 -64.24 2.55
CA LEU A 22 34.51 -64.91 3.72
C LEU A 22 34.90 -66.36 3.36
N HIS A 23 36.15 -66.72 3.65
CA HIS A 23 36.64 -68.09 3.52
C HIS A 23 36.41 -68.87 4.82
N PHE A 24 35.74 -70.02 4.73
CA PHE A 24 35.54 -71.00 5.78
C PHE A 24 36.50 -72.18 5.58
N ASP A 25 37.21 -72.59 6.64
CA ASP A 25 38.28 -73.58 6.57
C ASP A 25 37.85 -75.06 6.51
N GLY A 26 36.58 -75.33 6.83
CA GLY A 26 35.99 -76.67 6.88
C GLY A 26 35.89 -77.27 8.28
N ASP A 27 36.46 -76.62 9.29
CA ASP A 27 36.55 -77.19 10.63
C ASP A 27 35.45 -76.63 11.55
N ASP A 28 35.59 -75.39 12.02
CA ASP A 28 34.71 -74.80 13.04
C ASP A 28 34.22 -73.38 12.77
N ASP A 29 34.64 -72.76 11.66
CA ASP A 29 34.21 -71.44 11.19
C ASP A 29 32.67 -71.36 11.05
N ASN A 30 32.05 -70.36 11.68
CA ASN A 30 30.61 -70.11 11.50
C ASN A 30 30.19 -68.66 11.74
N ILE A 31 29.13 -68.24 11.02
CA ILE A 31 28.44 -66.97 11.25
C ILE A 31 27.08 -67.24 11.88
N ILE A 32 26.78 -66.64 13.03
CA ILE A 32 25.46 -66.76 13.67
C ILE A 32 24.69 -65.45 13.56
N TYR A 33 23.51 -65.51 12.95
CA TYR A 33 22.54 -64.43 12.93
C TYR A 33 21.40 -64.76 13.88
N THR A 34 21.24 -63.93 14.92
CA THR A 34 20.25 -64.11 15.97
C THR A 34 19.10 -63.12 15.83
N PHE A 35 17.89 -63.59 16.06
CA PHE A 35 16.66 -62.82 16.05
C PHE A 35 15.91 -63.07 17.37
N GLY A 36 15.00 -62.15 17.70
CA GLY A 36 14.02 -62.38 18.76
C GLY A 36 13.07 -63.53 18.44
N SER A 37 11.93 -63.57 19.10
CA SER A 37 10.91 -64.60 18.85
C SER A 37 10.33 -64.46 17.43
N LEU A 38 10.44 -65.50 16.61
CA LEU A 38 9.75 -65.58 15.32
C LEU A 38 8.61 -66.62 15.37
N PRO A 39 7.37 -66.24 15.02
CA PRO A 39 6.24 -67.15 15.04
C PRO A 39 6.29 -68.15 13.87
N ASN A 40 5.54 -69.25 13.94
CA ASN A 40 5.51 -70.25 12.87
C ASN A 40 4.91 -69.72 11.56
N GLN A 41 4.05 -68.69 11.61
CA GLN A 41 3.45 -68.04 10.44
C GLN A 41 4.39 -67.07 9.71
N PHE A 42 5.60 -66.87 10.23
CA PHE A 42 6.54 -65.91 9.68
C PHE A 42 7.17 -66.44 8.38
N GLU A 43 6.85 -65.81 7.26
CA GLU A 43 7.44 -66.12 5.95
C GLU A 43 8.79 -65.44 5.78
N TRP A 44 9.70 -66.11 5.08
CA TRP A 44 11.04 -65.58 4.84
C TRP A 44 11.71 -66.21 3.64
N THR A 45 12.73 -65.51 3.13
CA THR A 45 13.68 -66.01 2.14
C THR A 45 15.09 -65.68 2.60
N ILE A 46 16.02 -66.63 2.48
CA ILE A 46 17.45 -66.42 2.68
C ILE A 46 18.18 -66.75 1.38
N GLU A 47 19.10 -65.90 0.94
CA GLU A 47 19.99 -66.19 -0.18
C GLU A 47 21.45 -65.89 0.14
N MET A 48 22.36 -66.50 -0.63
CA MET A 48 23.80 -66.23 -0.60
C MET A 48 24.50 -66.77 -1.85
N TRP A 49 25.65 -66.21 -2.17
CA TRP A 49 26.62 -66.85 -3.04
C TRP A 49 27.53 -67.78 -2.25
N PHE A 50 27.83 -68.95 -2.81
CA PHE A 50 28.79 -69.88 -2.23
C PHE A 50 29.69 -70.52 -3.29
N ASN A 51 30.91 -70.86 -2.90
CA ASN A 51 31.83 -71.65 -3.71
C ASN A 51 32.49 -72.70 -2.83
N SER A 52 32.02 -73.94 -2.92
CA SER A 52 32.49 -75.04 -2.08
C SER A 52 33.84 -75.57 -2.57
N THR A 53 34.75 -75.87 -1.64
CA THR A 53 36.04 -76.50 -1.95
C THR A 53 36.23 -77.78 -1.17
N ASN A 54 36.65 -78.86 -1.85
CA ASN A 54 36.96 -80.16 -1.24
C ASN A 54 35.81 -80.74 -0.37
N ASN A 55 34.63 -80.90 -0.98
CA ASN A 55 33.48 -81.53 -0.31
C ASN A 55 33.77 -82.99 0.06
N PRO A 56 33.22 -83.49 1.18
CA PRO A 56 33.42 -84.87 1.60
C PRO A 56 32.84 -85.81 0.55
N SER A 57 33.57 -86.87 0.18
CA SER A 57 33.12 -87.83 -0.84
C SER A 57 32.31 -88.99 -0.27
N ASN A 58 32.22 -89.11 1.06
CA ASN A 58 31.49 -90.17 1.75
C ASN A 58 30.53 -89.54 2.77
N CYS A 59 29.25 -89.49 2.42
CA CYS A 59 28.22 -88.79 3.19
C CYS A 59 27.73 -89.55 4.44
N GLY A 60 28.24 -90.78 4.65
CA GLY A 60 27.81 -91.72 5.68
C GLY A 60 26.35 -92.15 5.54
N SER A 61 25.95 -93.18 6.29
CA SER A 61 24.54 -93.55 6.50
C SER A 61 24.26 -93.63 8.00
N GLY A 62 23.18 -92.98 8.48
CA GLY A 62 22.79 -92.96 9.90
C GLY A 62 22.78 -91.58 10.57
N VAL A 63 22.76 -91.57 11.90
CA VAL A 63 22.43 -90.42 12.79
C VAL A 63 23.55 -89.38 12.98
N SER A 64 24.71 -89.54 12.34
CA SER A 64 25.86 -88.63 12.45
C SER A 64 26.48 -88.40 11.06
N PRO A 65 25.98 -87.40 10.30
CA PRO A 65 26.22 -87.32 8.87
C PRO A 65 27.46 -86.50 8.48
N TYR A 66 27.98 -86.80 7.29
CA TYR A 66 29.23 -86.29 6.72
C TYR A 66 28.97 -85.41 5.49
N PHE A 67 28.19 -84.34 5.64
CA PHE A 67 28.07 -83.32 4.60
C PHE A 67 28.50 -81.97 5.17
N HIS A 68 29.16 -81.15 4.35
CA HIS A 68 29.56 -79.80 4.73
C HIS A 68 28.29 -78.94 4.84
N ARG A 69 28.02 -78.39 6.03
CA ARG A 69 26.80 -77.62 6.30
C ARG A 69 26.93 -76.20 5.83
N LEU A 70 26.14 -75.83 4.82
CA LEU A 70 26.06 -74.45 4.32
C LEU A 70 25.26 -73.58 5.28
N ILE A 71 24.06 -74.04 5.65
CA ILE A 71 23.14 -73.32 6.54
C ILE A 71 22.45 -74.28 7.51
N THR A 72 22.32 -73.85 8.75
CA THR A 72 21.65 -74.58 9.83
C THR A 72 20.70 -73.67 10.58
N PHE A 73 19.49 -74.14 10.88
CA PHE A 73 18.44 -73.41 11.59
C PHE A 73 18.28 -73.94 13.01
N ASN A 74 18.14 -73.04 13.99
CA ASN A 74 17.71 -73.30 15.38
C ASN A 74 18.13 -74.66 15.96
N ASN A 75 19.33 -74.77 16.55
CA ASN A 75 19.81 -76.01 17.18
C ASN A 75 19.64 -77.28 16.31
N ASN A 76 19.80 -77.12 14.99
CA ASN A 76 19.70 -78.18 13.98
C ASN A 76 18.28 -78.70 13.70
N ILE A 77 17.25 -77.87 13.88
CA ILE A 77 15.90 -78.21 13.40
C ILE A 77 15.94 -78.56 11.90
N LEU A 78 16.71 -77.80 11.13
CA LEU A 78 17.02 -78.08 9.72
C LEU A 78 18.48 -77.73 9.43
N SER A 79 19.19 -78.61 8.73
CA SER A 79 20.51 -78.34 8.17
C SER A 79 20.50 -78.61 6.68
N LEU A 80 21.15 -77.77 5.89
CA LEU A 80 21.36 -77.97 4.46
C LEU A 80 22.84 -77.85 4.13
N GLY A 81 23.27 -78.59 3.12
CA GLY A 81 24.65 -78.55 2.68
C GLY A 81 24.94 -79.54 1.57
N VAL A 82 26.22 -79.84 1.42
CA VAL A 82 26.73 -80.53 0.24
C VAL A 82 27.63 -81.69 0.62
N CYS A 83 27.54 -82.77 -0.15
CA CYS A 83 28.47 -83.89 -0.06
C CYS A 83 28.77 -84.40 -1.47
N GLY A 84 30.05 -84.51 -1.81
CA GLY A 84 30.50 -84.63 -3.18
C GLY A 84 29.99 -83.46 -4.02
N THR A 85 29.14 -83.77 -5.00
CA THR A 85 28.43 -82.79 -5.83
C THR A 85 26.96 -82.66 -5.47
N ASP A 86 26.44 -83.49 -4.57
CA ASP A 86 25.01 -83.61 -4.31
C ASP A 86 24.58 -82.76 -3.11
N PHE A 87 23.36 -82.25 -3.16
CA PHE A 87 22.76 -81.50 -2.05
C PHE A 87 21.99 -82.40 -1.10
N PHE A 88 22.07 -82.07 0.18
CA PHE A 88 21.40 -82.77 1.27
C PHE A 88 20.69 -81.80 2.19
N TYR A 89 19.54 -82.23 2.73
CA TYR A 89 18.92 -81.61 3.90
C TYR A 89 18.74 -82.64 5.03
N GLN A 90 18.70 -82.17 6.27
CA GLN A 90 18.51 -83.01 7.45
C GLN A 90 17.60 -82.31 8.46
N PHE A 91 16.58 -82.99 8.97
CA PHE A 91 15.72 -82.48 10.03
C PHE A 91 16.12 -83.06 11.39
N GLY A 92 16.55 -82.22 12.33
CA GLY A 92 16.97 -82.69 13.65
C GLY A 92 18.04 -83.79 13.55
N THR A 93 17.73 -84.95 14.13
CA THR A 93 18.59 -86.14 14.10
C THR A 93 18.18 -87.16 13.03
N SER A 94 17.36 -86.79 12.04
CA SER A 94 16.97 -87.69 10.95
C SER A 94 18.17 -88.07 10.08
N SER A 95 18.06 -89.13 9.28
CA SER A 95 19.03 -89.34 8.20
C SER A 95 18.97 -88.16 7.20
N PRO A 96 20.11 -87.71 6.65
CA PRO A 96 20.10 -86.73 5.56
C PRO A 96 19.37 -87.28 4.33
N VAL A 97 18.66 -86.41 3.65
CA VAL A 97 17.93 -86.72 2.42
C VAL A 97 18.58 -85.96 1.27
N GLN A 98 19.01 -86.71 0.27
CA GLN A 98 19.50 -86.16 -0.99
C GLN A 98 18.32 -85.62 -1.80
N PHE A 99 18.53 -84.51 -2.51
CA PHE A 99 17.56 -84.01 -3.48
C PHE A 99 18.23 -83.71 -4.83
N SER A 100 17.42 -83.60 -5.88
CA SER A 100 17.88 -83.40 -7.26
C SER A 100 18.61 -82.07 -7.41
N GLY A 101 19.81 -82.12 -7.94
CA GLY A 101 20.65 -80.95 -8.20
C GLY A 101 22.12 -81.28 -7.96
N THR A 102 23.02 -80.58 -8.65
CA THR A 102 24.46 -80.74 -8.42
C THR A 102 25.11 -79.38 -8.22
N VAL A 103 26.04 -79.30 -7.27
CA VAL A 103 26.93 -78.17 -7.09
C VAL A 103 27.89 -78.13 -8.28
N THR A 104 27.90 -77.03 -9.02
CA THR A 104 28.86 -76.84 -10.11
C THR A 104 30.19 -76.32 -9.55
N SER A 105 31.28 -76.51 -10.29
CA SER A 105 32.57 -75.89 -9.93
C SER A 105 32.45 -74.37 -10.00
N GLY A 106 32.93 -73.67 -8.97
CA GLY A 106 32.90 -72.21 -8.88
C GLY A 106 31.73 -71.68 -8.05
N TRP A 107 31.37 -70.42 -8.28
CA TRP A 107 30.30 -69.75 -7.56
C TRP A 107 28.93 -70.25 -7.98
N ASN A 108 28.12 -70.57 -6.97
CA ASN A 108 26.72 -70.94 -7.09
C ASN A 108 25.89 -70.00 -6.24
N HIS A 109 24.68 -69.66 -6.70
CA HIS A 109 23.72 -68.88 -5.92
C HIS A 109 22.75 -69.84 -5.22
N PHE A 110 22.65 -69.76 -3.90
CA PHE A 110 21.69 -70.54 -3.10
C PHE A 110 20.59 -69.63 -2.59
N ALA A 111 19.34 -70.10 -2.66
CA ALA A 111 18.24 -69.48 -1.92
C ALA A 111 17.33 -70.54 -1.30
N ILE A 112 16.75 -70.23 -0.15
CA ILE A 112 15.75 -71.04 0.53
C ILE A 112 14.64 -70.14 1.06
N SER A 113 13.38 -70.51 0.82
CA SER A 113 12.23 -69.78 1.34
C SER A 113 11.27 -70.68 2.11
N PHE A 114 10.63 -70.13 3.14
CA PHE A 114 9.56 -70.76 3.90
C PHE A 114 8.25 -70.02 3.65
N ASP A 115 7.36 -70.66 2.92
CA ASP A 115 6.03 -70.19 2.53
C ASP A 115 4.97 -70.80 3.46
N TYR A 116 4.21 -69.97 4.16
CA TYR A 116 3.25 -70.39 5.17
C TYR A 116 1.90 -70.74 4.52
N ALA A 117 1.23 -71.78 5.02
CA ALA A 117 -0.04 -72.24 4.43
C ALA A 117 -1.12 -71.14 4.42
N ASN A 118 -1.55 -70.76 3.22
CA ASN A 118 -2.56 -69.75 2.94
C ASN A 118 -3.56 -70.27 1.87
N PRO A 119 -4.54 -71.12 2.25
CA PRO A 119 -5.51 -71.66 1.31
C PRO A 119 -6.39 -70.56 0.67
N PRO A 120 -6.68 -70.59 -0.64
CA PRO A 120 -6.44 -71.71 -1.57
C PRO A 120 -5.09 -71.68 -2.30
N VAL A 121 -4.20 -70.70 -2.02
CA VAL A 121 -2.95 -70.47 -2.76
C VAL A 121 -1.96 -71.61 -2.54
N ASN A 122 -1.69 -71.96 -1.28
CA ASN A 122 -0.85 -73.07 -0.87
C ASN A 122 -1.50 -73.80 0.32
N PRO A 123 -1.85 -75.10 0.18
CA PRO A 123 -2.63 -75.81 1.20
C PRO A 123 -1.81 -76.21 2.44
N THR A 124 -0.47 -76.15 2.37
CA THR A 124 0.46 -76.63 3.40
C THR A 124 1.67 -75.72 3.44
N ASN A 125 2.35 -75.62 4.58
CA ASN A 125 3.63 -74.93 4.67
C ASN A 125 4.65 -75.60 3.74
N GLN A 126 5.44 -74.80 3.04
CA GLN A 126 6.42 -75.27 2.06
C GLN A 126 7.78 -74.64 2.29
N LEU A 127 8.83 -75.46 2.28
CA LEU A 127 10.22 -75.00 2.10
C LEU A 127 10.60 -75.17 0.64
N ASN A 128 10.98 -74.10 -0.03
CA ASN A 128 11.43 -74.12 -1.41
C ASN A 128 12.94 -73.85 -1.45
N ILE A 129 13.69 -74.70 -2.16
CA ILE A 129 15.14 -74.60 -2.27
C ILE A 129 15.53 -74.37 -3.71
N TYR A 130 16.30 -73.31 -3.93
CA TYR A 130 16.74 -72.85 -5.24
C TYR A 130 18.26 -72.84 -5.32
N VAL A 131 18.79 -73.27 -6.46
CA VAL A 131 20.21 -73.13 -6.78
C VAL A 131 20.36 -72.58 -8.19
N ASN A 132 21.18 -71.55 -8.34
CA ASN A 132 21.39 -70.83 -9.60
C ASN A 132 20.06 -70.39 -10.25
N CYS A 133 19.12 -69.94 -9.41
CA CYS A 133 17.76 -69.55 -9.80
C CYS A 133 16.94 -70.64 -10.49
N ASN A 134 17.16 -71.90 -10.08
CA ASN A 134 16.29 -73.01 -10.43
C ASN A 134 15.71 -73.62 -9.15
N LEU A 135 14.38 -73.81 -9.10
CA LEU A 135 13.74 -74.53 -8.01
C LEU A 135 14.14 -76.01 -8.08
N LEU A 136 14.95 -76.47 -7.12
CA LEU A 136 15.42 -77.85 -7.06
C LEU A 136 14.46 -78.77 -6.33
N THR A 137 13.87 -78.28 -5.23
CA THR A 137 12.93 -79.08 -4.43
C THR A 137 11.99 -78.21 -3.62
N THR A 138 10.78 -78.75 -3.37
CA THR A 138 9.78 -78.21 -2.45
C THR A 138 9.48 -79.28 -1.40
N ILE A 139 9.60 -78.92 -0.13
CA ILE A 139 9.31 -79.79 1.01
C ILE A 139 8.01 -79.30 1.65
N SER A 140 6.92 -80.06 1.49
CA SER A 140 5.60 -79.72 2.03
C SER A 140 5.38 -80.27 3.44
N ASN A 141 4.41 -79.71 4.18
CA ASN A 141 4.04 -80.12 5.55
C ASN A 141 5.16 -79.96 6.58
N VAL A 142 6.00 -78.95 6.39
CA VAL A 142 7.12 -78.63 7.28
C VAL A 142 6.74 -77.57 8.31
N SER A 143 7.32 -77.66 9.50
CA SER A 143 7.29 -76.55 10.46
C SER A 143 8.30 -75.49 10.03
N ASN A 144 8.07 -74.24 10.40
CA ASN A 144 9.01 -73.16 10.11
C ASN A 144 10.32 -73.40 10.87
N PRO A 145 11.43 -73.70 10.20
CA PRO A 145 12.68 -74.06 10.88
C PRO A 145 13.30 -72.86 11.62
N LEU A 146 12.93 -71.62 11.28
CA LEU A 146 13.31 -70.42 12.02
C LEU A 146 12.40 -70.11 13.21
N SER A 147 11.22 -70.73 13.31
CA SER A 147 10.31 -70.40 14.41
C SER A 147 10.84 -70.87 15.76
N ASN A 148 10.90 -69.94 16.71
CA ASN A 148 11.27 -70.21 18.10
C ASN A 148 10.63 -69.14 19.00
N ILE A 149 10.00 -69.57 20.08
CA ILE A 149 9.28 -68.68 21.00
C ILE A 149 10.20 -67.87 21.92
N LEU A 150 11.49 -68.21 22.02
CA LEU A 150 12.46 -67.52 22.86
C LEU A 150 13.52 -66.77 22.03
N LEU A 151 14.22 -67.50 21.15
CA LEU A 151 15.30 -66.95 20.34
C LEU A 151 15.39 -67.74 19.04
N SER A 152 15.21 -67.08 17.92
CA SER A 152 15.35 -67.66 16.60
C SER A 152 16.74 -67.34 16.04
N PHE A 153 17.38 -68.29 15.36
CA PHE A 153 18.66 -68.01 14.70
C PHE A 153 18.91 -68.98 13.54
N PHE A 154 19.78 -68.54 12.63
CA PHE A 154 20.44 -69.45 11.71
C PHE A 154 21.96 -69.27 11.77
N THR A 155 22.64 -70.32 11.35
CA THR A 155 24.10 -70.42 11.35
C THR A 155 24.55 -70.75 9.94
N ILE A 156 25.48 -69.96 9.44
CA ILE A 156 26.16 -70.20 8.17
C ILE A 156 27.48 -70.87 8.45
N GLY A 157 27.79 -71.92 7.71
CA GLY A 157 29.10 -72.57 7.72
C GLY A 157 29.29 -73.69 8.75
N ASN A 158 28.35 -73.90 9.69
CA ASN A 158 28.44 -75.04 10.61
C ASN A 158 27.08 -75.38 11.26
N SER A 159 27.09 -76.40 12.12
CA SER A 159 26.03 -76.76 13.06
C SER A 159 26.38 -76.43 14.50
N ASN A 160 25.35 -76.33 15.34
CA ASN A 160 25.51 -76.30 16.79
C ASN A 160 25.51 -77.71 17.44
N VAL A 161 25.71 -78.80 16.68
CA VAL A 161 25.81 -80.17 17.26
C VAL A 161 27.20 -80.40 17.84
N LEU A 162 27.23 -81.12 18.97
CA LEU A 162 28.42 -81.62 19.67
C LEU A 162 29.55 -82.11 18.72
N PRO A 163 30.82 -81.90 19.11
CA PRO A 163 31.99 -82.21 18.29
C PRO A 163 31.95 -83.68 17.82
N THR A 164 31.79 -83.85 16.51
CA THR A 164 31.99 -85.13 15.85
C THR A 164 33.47 -85.31 15.54
N THR A 165 33.96 -86.54 15.48
CA THR A 165 35.33 -86.87 15.06
C THR A 165 35.62 -86.55 13.59
N ASN A 166 34.65 -86.01 12.85
CA ASN A 166 34.73 -85.66 11.43
C ASN A 166 34.27 -84.22 11.22
N PRO A 167 34.99 -83.42 10.41
CA PRO A 167 34.62 -82.04 10.13
C PRO A 167 33.31 -81.99 9.31
N VAL A 168 32.33 -81.26 9.84
CA VAL A 168 31.03 -80.97 9.21
C VAL A 168 30.91 -79.48 8.83
N GLY A 169 31.96 -78.71 9.14
CA GLY A 169 32.07 -77.31 8.80
C GLY A 169 32.09 -77.12 7.29
N TRP A 170 31.57 -75.99 6.85
CA TRP A 170 31.64 -75.57 5.47
C TRP A 170 33.09 -75.27 5.10
N LYS A 171 33.51 -75.75 3.94
CA LYS A 171 34.82 -75.45 3.39
C LYS A 171 34.67 -74.73 2.06
N GLY A 172 35.16 -73.51 1.97
CA GLY A 172 35.06 -72.68 0.77
C GLY A 172 34.65 -71.25 1.08
N PHE A 173 34.04 -70.59 0.11
CA PHE A 173 33.76 -69.16 0.14
C PHE A 173 32.27 -68.90 0.22
N ILE A 174 31.87 -67.87 0.95
CA ILE A 174 30.48 -67.38 1.02
C ILE A 174 30.50 -65.86 0.90
N ASP A 175 29.53 -65.34 0.15
CA ASP A 175 29.40 -63.93 -0.18
C ASP A 175 27.90 -63.53 -0.21
N GLU A 176 27.59 -62.24 -0.01
CA GLU A 176 26.25 -61.65 -0.16
C GLU A 176 25.10 -62.40 0.56
N ILE A 177 25.19 -62.53 1.89
CA ILE A 177 24.14 -63.16 2.69
C ILE A 177 22.99 -62.19 2.88
N ARG A 178 21.78 -62.60 2.48
CA ARG A 178 20.57 -61.77 2.62
C ARG A 178 19.42 -62.54 3.20
N MET A 179 18.56 -61.85 3.95
CA MET A 179 17.31 -62.40 4.46
C MET A 179 16.18 -61.37 4.31
N TRP A 180 15.03 -61.82 3.83
CA TRP A 180 13.79 -61.04 3.79
C TRP A 180 12.73 -61.62 4.70
N ASN A 181 11.86 -60.76 5.22
CA ASN A 181 10.59 -61.10 5.88
C ASN A 181 9.46 -61.29 4.85
N ALA A 182 9.79 -61.90 3.71
CA ALA A 182 8.88 -62.12 2.60
C ALA A 182 9.37 -63.27 1.73
N ILE A 183 8.45 -63.85 0.95
CA ILE A 183 8.79 -64.77 -0.13
C ILE A 183 9.29 -63.96 -1.34
N ARG A 184 10.50 -64.26 -1.81
CA ARG A 184 11.02 -63.72 -3.08
C ARG A 184 10.63 -64.66 -4.22
N SER A 185 10.13 -64.09 -5.30
CA SER A 185 9.85 -64.84 -6.53
C SER A 185 11.13 -65.28 -7.23
N LEU A 186 11.05 -66.30 -8.09
CA LEU A 186 12.20 -66.75 -8.87
C LEU A 186 12.79 -65.65 -9.77
N GLN A 187 11.92 -64.81 -10.33
CA GLN A 187 12.31 -63.68 -11.16
C GLN A 187 13.10 -62.65 -10.33
N GLU A 188 12.59 -62.28 -9.15
CA GLU A 188 13.29 -61.36 -8.27
C GLU A 188 14.65 -61.89 -7.81
N LEU A 189 14.78 -63.19 -7.54
CA LEU A 189 16.06 -63.82 -7.19
C LEU A 189 17.04 -63.77 -8.37
N ASP A 190 16.57 -64.02 -9.60
CA ASP A 190 17.42 -64.02 -10.79
C ASP A 190 17.92 -62.63 -11.19
N GLU A 191 17.03 -61.64 -11.11
CA GLU A 191 17.33 -60.24 -11.43
C GLU A 191 18.28 -59.61 -10.41
N ASN A 192 18.15 -59.93 -9.11
CA ASN A 192 18.86 -59.22 -8.04
C ASN A 192 20.10 -59.95 -7.48
N LYS A 193 20.31 -61.25 -7.75
CA LYS A 193 21.46 -61.98 -7.17
C LYS A 193 22.83 -61.39 -7.51
N HIS A 194 22.94 -60.65 -8.61
CA HIS A 194 24.20 -60.05 -9.07
C HIS A 194 24.41 -58.62 -8.57
N CYS A 195 23.41 -58.04 -7.92
CA CYS A 195 23.46 -56.69 -7.40
C CYS A 195 23.79 -56.73 -5.92
N PRO A 196 24.90 -56.12 -5.46
CA PRO A 196 25.21 -55.95 -4.04
C PRO A 196 24.01 -55.42 -3.26
N CYS A 197 23.75 -55.99 -2.08
CA CYS A 197 22.62 -55.51 -1.30
C CYS A 197 22.91 -54.13 -0.70
N THR A 198 21.85 -53.34 -0.60
CA THR A 198 21.88 -51.94 -0.17
C THR A 198 21.38 -51.76 1.25
N GLY A 199 20.63 -52.73 1.78
CA GLY A 199 19.97 -52.67 3.08
C GLY A 199 18.63 -51.94 3.06
N ASN A 200 18.29 -51.26 1.96
CA ASN A 200 17.04 -50.51 1.79
C ASN A 200 15.99 -51.27 0.97
N GLU A 201 16.26 -52.52 0.60
CA GLU A 201 15.30 -53.34 -0.13
C GLU A 201 14.03 -53.57 0.70
N PRO A 202 12.83 -53.51 0.10
CA PRO A 202 11.59 -53.76 0.83
C PRO A 202 11.61 -55.10 1.56
N ASN A 203 11.26 -55.07 2.86
CA ASN A 203 11.19 -56.23 3.76
C ASN A 203 12.54 -56.94 4.01
N ILE A 204 13.69 -56.35 3.66
CA ILE A 204 14.98 -56.93 4.00
C ILE A 204 15.27 -56.81 5.50
N ARG A 205 15.81 -57.88 6.06
CA ARG A 205 16.13 -58.00 7.49
C ARG A 205 17.61 -58.27 7.77
N ILE A 206 18.30 -58.89 6.82
CA ILE A 206 19.76 -58.98 6.80
C ILE A 206 20.23 -58.62 5.40
N CYS A 207 21.19 -57.72 5.34
CA CYS A 207 22.03 -57.48 4.18
C CYS A 207 23.48 -57.52 4.64
N SER A 208 24.19 -58.61 4.36
CA SER A 208 25.57 -58.82 4.77
C SER A 208 26.44 -59.12 3.55
N PRO A 209 27.00 -58.08 2.92
CA PRO A 209 27.90 -58.19 1.77
C PRO A 209 29.23 -58.87 2.11
N LEU A 210 29.64 -58.89 3.39
CA LEU A 210 30.94 -59.41 3.84
C LEU A 210 32.17 -58.64 3.31
N ASP A 211 32.00 -57.35 3.00
CA ASP A 211 33.03 -56.46 2.44
C ASP A 211 33.94 -55.75 3.48
N GLN A 212 33.61 -55.79 4.77
CA GLN A 212 34.19 -54.92 5.82
C GLN A 212 35.63 -55.23 6.27
N GLY A 213 36.28 -56.23 5.69
CA GLY A 213 37.62 -56.68 6.07
C GLY A 213 38.72 -56.29 5.07
N VAL A 214 39.97 -56.48 5.45
CA VAL A 214 41.12 -56.43 4.53
C VAL A 214 41.38 -57.83 3.99
N ALA A 215 41.30 -58.02 2.67
CA ALA A 215 41.54 -59.32 2.03
C ALA A 215 42.88 -59.94 2.44
N SER A 216 42.84 -61.17 2.96
CA SER A 216 43.98 -61.93 3.48
C SER A 216 44.81 -61.20 4.56
N GLY A 217 44.32 -60.08 5.08
CA GLY A 217 45.01 -59.21 6.03
C GLY A 217 44.75 -59.61 7.48
N GLN A 218 45.02 -58.68 8.39
CA GLN A 218 44.73 -58.82 9.82
C GLN A 218 43.36 -58.20 10.13
N ASN A 219 42.37 -59.03 10.47
CA ASN A 219 40.98 -58.63 10.76
C ASN A 219 40.53 -58.95 12.19
N ASN A 220 41.45 -59.38 13.05
CA ASN A 220 41.20 -59.76 14.46
C ASN A 220 41.15 -58.57 15.45
N GLY A 221 41.02 -57.33 14.96
CA GLY A 221 41.03 -56.12 15.77
C GLY A 221 39.73 -55.80 16.50
N SER A 222 38.60 -56.42 16.10
CA SER A 222 37.28 -56.27 16.73
C SER A 222 36.96 -57.46 17.63
N SER A 223 36.42 -57.22 18.83
CA SER A 223 36.08 -58.27 19.80
C SER A 223 34.66 -58.07 20.36
N PRO A 224 33.68 -58.96 20.08
CA PRO A 224 33.76 -60.08 19.12
C PRO A 224 33.76 -59.58 17.65
N PRO A 225 34.40 -60.30 16.72
CA PRO A 225 34.36 -59.96 15.29
C PRO A 225 32.97 -60.20 14.69
N ARG A 226 32.59 -59.37 13.71
CA ARG A 226 31.22 -59.35 13.17
C ARG A 226 31.15 -59.34 11.65
N ALA A 227 30.17 -60.04 11.12
CA ALA A 227 29.60 -59.84 9.79
C ALA A 227 28.69 -58.60 9.86
N LEU A 228 29.03 -57.50 9.16
CA LEU A 228 28.24 -56.28 9.23
C LEU A 228 26.94 -56.44 8.45
N ASP A 229 25.84 -56.06 9.10
CA ASP A 229 24.51 -55.99 8.52
C ASP A 229 24.19 -54.54 8.14
N PHE A 230 23.71 -54.31 6.93
CA PHE A 230 23.32 -53.00 6.41
C PHE A 230 21.80 -52.77 6.41
N ALA A 231 20.98 -53.76 6.78
CA ALA A 231 19.53 -53.61 6.84
C ALA A 231 19.07 -52.87 8.11
N PRO A 232 18.54 -51.63 8.03
CA PRO A 232 18.24 -50.83 9.23
C PRO A 232 16.86 -51.11 9.84
N LEU A 233 15.95 -51.76 9.09
CA LEU A 233 14.51 -51.82 9.38
C LEU A 233 14.14 -52.54 10.70
N GLU A 234 15.04 -53.32 11.30
CA GLU A 234 14.79 -54.11 12.52
C GLU A 234 15.93 -53.97 13.57
N GLY A 235 16.80 -52.96 13.41
CA GLY A 235 18.08 -52.86 14.13
C GLY A 235 19.15 -53.75 13.51
N PHE A 236 20.41 -53.30 13.56
CA PHE A 236 21.54 -54.04 12.96
C PHE A 236 21.69 -55.43 13.59
N ASN A 237 21.38 -56.48 12.83
CA ASN A 237 21.52 -57.88 13.25
C ASN A 237 22.87 -58.42 12.77
N ASN A 238 23.96 -57.73 13.13
CA ASN A 238 25.31 -58.12 12.76
C ASN A 238 25.58 -59.59 13.12
N GLY A 239 26.03 -60.38 12.14
CA GLY A 239 26.35 -61.78 12.36
C GLY A 239 27.59 -61.94 13.24
N PHE A 240 27.57 -62.87 14.18
CA PHE A 240 28.75 -63.17 15.00
C PHE A 240 29.68 -64.11 14.26
N LEU A 241 30.93 -63.68 14.03
CA LEU A 241 31.97 -64.54 13.46
C LEU A 241 32.59 -65.37 14.59
N ASN A 242 32.38 -66.68 14.58
CA ASN A 242 32.93 -67.59 15.59
C ASN A 242 34.04 -68.46 14.99
N ASN A 243 35.09 -68.66 15.78
CA ASN A 243 36.27 -69.48 15.48
C ASN A 243 37.13 -69.06 14.27
N PHE A 244 36.76 -67.97 13.60
CA PHE A 244 37.59 -67.42 12.54
C PHE A 244 38.97 -66.97 13.03
N THR A 245 40.02 -67.40 12.32
CA THR A 245 41.42 -67.02 12.57
C THR A 245 41.65 -65.53 12.30
N LEU A 246 40.99 -64.98 11.27
CA LEU A 246 41.02 -63.56 10.87
C LEU A 246 42.44 -63.00 10.64
N ASN A 247 43.36 -63.84 10.19
CA ASN A 247 44.73 -63.46 9.89
C ASN A 247 45.30 -64.34 8.77
N GLY A 248 45.58 -63.76 7.60
CA GLY A 248 46.01 -64.51 6.42
C GLY A 248 44.86 -64.96 5.51
N PRO A 249 45.11 -65.84 4.52
CA PRO A 249 44.17 -66.12 3.42
C PRO A 249 43.10 -67.19 3.71
N THR A 250 43.11 -67.80 4.88
CA THR A 250 42.15 -68.85 5.28
C THR A 250 41.44 -68.43 6.56
N SER A 251 40.18 -68.84 6.73
CA SER A 251 39.38 -68.50 7.92
C SER A 251 39.36 -66.97 8.13
N ASN A 252 39.12 -66.23 7.04
CA ASN A 252 39.27 -64.77 6.97
C ASN A 252 38.54 -64.16 5.75
N PHE A 253 38.46 -62.84 5.70
CA PHE A 253 38.06 -62.08 4.51
C PHE A 253 39.11 -62.23 3.40
N VAL A 254 38.67 -62.46 2.17
CA VAL A 254 39.51 -62.64 0.97
C VAL A 254 38.87 -61.93 -0.23
N LEU A 255 39.62 -61.72 -1.31
CA LEU A 255 39.06 -61.17 -2.55
C LEU A 255 37.99 -62.10 -3.11
N SER A 256 36.84 -61.53 -3.46
CA SER A 256 35.75 -62.25 -4.11
C SER A 256 35.81 -62.08 -5.63
N ASN A 257 35.51 -63.18 -6.32
CA ASN A 257 35.23 -63.21 -7.75
C ASN A 257 33.83 -63.80 -8.01
N ALA A 258 32.92 -63.67 -7.03
CA ALA A 258 31.50 -63.94 -7.25
C ALA A 258 30.99 -63.04 -8.40
N PRO A 259 30.01 -63.51 -9.19
CA PRO A 259 29.51 -62.78 -10.36
C PRO A 259 28.59 -61.62 -9.93
N LEU A 260 29.16 -60.63 -9.24
CA LEU A 260 28.50 -59.42 -8.77
C LEU A 260 28.90 -58.23 -9.65
N VAL A 261 27.96 -57.31 -9.88
CA VAL A 261 28.15 -56.11 -10.69
C VAL A 261 28.64 -54.97 -9.80
N TYR A 262 29.90 -54.54 -9.99
CA TYR A 262 30.55 -53.45 -9.25
C TYR A 262 31.00 -52.33 -10.22
N PRO A 263 31.19 -51.07 -9.73
CA PRO A 263 31.14 -50.65 -8.33
C PRO A 263 29.71 -50.55 -7.79
N SER A 264 29.57 -50.71 -6.48
CA SER A 264 28.33 -50.45 -5.77
C SER A 264 28.24 -48.97 -5.39
N PHE A 265 27.08 -48.34 -5.60
CA PHE A 265 26.80 -46.94 -5.22
C PHE A 265 25.89 -46.85 -3.98
N VAL A 266 25.99 -47.85 -3.12
CA VAL A 266 25.38 -47.83 -1.77
C VAL A 266 25.98 -46.69 -0.94
N ASN A 267 25.19 -46.14 -0.01
CA ASN A 267 25.62 -45.06 0.88
C ASN A 267 26.06 -43.78 0.15
N THR A 268 25.31 -43.37 -0.88
CA THR A 268 25.48 -42.09 -1.56
C THR A 268 24.48 -41.05 -1.06
N VAL A 269 24.94 -39.80 -0.94
CA VAL A 269 24.13 -38.67 -0.47
C VAL A 269 24.02 -37.56 -1.51
N VAL A 270 22.81 -37.07 -1.76
CA VAL A 270 22.56 -35.85 -2.53
C VAL A 270 22.78 -34.63 -1.66
N MET A 271 23.60 -33.71 -2.17
CA MET A 271 23.87 -32.41 -1.58
C MET A 271 23.35 -31.33 -2.51
N LEU A 272 22.47 -30.48 -1.99
CA LEU A 272 21.98 -29.29 -2.66
C LEU A 272 22.61 -28.06 -2.02
N SER A 273 23.13 -27.15 -2.84
CA SER A 273 23.74 -25.93 -2.34
C SER A 273 23.49 -24.73 -3.24
N GLN A 274 23.33 -23.56 -2.62
CA GLN A 274 23.29 -22.29 -3.32
C GLN A 274 24.70 -21.74 -3.50
N TYR A 275 24.89 -21.00 -4.59
CA TYR A 275 26.12 -20.28 -4.87
C TYR A 275 26.10 -18.92 -4.15
N PHE A 276 26.97 -18.73 -3.16
CA PHE A 276 27.22 -17.41 -2.56
C PHE A 276 28.69 -17.04 -2.76
N GLY A 277 28.98 -16.38 -3.89
CA GLY A 277 30.35 -16.10 -4.31
C GLY A 277 31.13 -17.38 -4.63
N ALA A 278 32.15 -17.70 -3.81
CA ALA A 278 32.96 -18.92 -3.94
C ALA A 278 32.57 -20.02 -2.92
N THR A 279 31.52 -19.79 -2.12
CA THR A 279 31.11 -20.69 -1.03
C THR A 279 29.77 -21.35 -1.34
N LEU A 280 29.70 -22.66 -1.14
CA LEU A 280 28.49 -23.45 -1.26
C LEU A 280 27.81 -23.53 0.11
N ILE A 281 26.55 -23.10 0.20
CA ILE A 281 25.75 -23.15 1.42
C ILE A 281 24.64 -24.19 1.20
N PRO A 282 24.44 -25.15 2.13
CA PRO A 282 23.35 -26.12 2.01
C PRO A 282 22.00 -25.42 1.80
N ALA A 283 21.27 -25.86 0.77
CA ALA A 283 20.01 -25.24 0.39
C ALA A 283 18.83 -26.13 0.80
N THR A 284 17.97 -25.62 1.68
CA THR A 284 16.68 -26.22 2.02
C THR A 284 15.51 -25.50 1.35
N GLU A 285 15.75 -24.30 0.81
CA GLU A 285 14.74 -23.48 0.14
C GLU A 285 15.39 -22.57 -0.92
N ILE A 286 14.74 -22.40 -2.07
CA ILE A 286 15.11 -21.51 -3.17
C ILE A 286 13.87 -20.79 -3.73
N CYS A 287 14.04 -19.68 -4.47
CA CYS A 287 12.96 -19.22 -5.36
C CYS A 287 12.97 -19.95 -6.70
N SER A 288 11.79 -20.04 -7.32
CA SER A 288 11.59 -20.49 -8.69
C SER A 288 12.49 -19.69 -9.62
N GLY A 289 13.39 -20.39 -10.32
CA GLY A 289 14.37 -19.79 -11.21
C GLY A 289 15.72 -19.45 -10.57
N ASP A 290 15.91 -19.60 -9.25
CA ASP A 290 17.22 -19.41 -8.62
C ASP A 290 18.20 -20.52 -9.07
N PRO A 291 19.49 -20.19 -9.28
CA PRO A 291 20.51 -21.19 -9.57
C PRO A 291 20.80 -22.06 -8.34
N ILE A 292 21.03 -23.35 -8.57
CA ILE A 292 21.33 -24.31 -7.52
C ILE A 292 22.36 -25.35 -8.00
N HIS A 293 23.25 -25.74 -7.10
CA HIS A 293 24.27 -26.74 -7.35
C HIS A 293 23.85 -28.09 -6.78
N PHE A 294 23.87 -29.11 -7.64
CA PHE A 294 23.59 -30.49 -7.30
C PHE A 294 24.90 -31.28 -7.27
N CYS A 295 25.12 -32.05 -6.21
CA CYS A 295 26.22 -32.98 -6.09
C CYS A 295 25.77 -34.29 -5.45
N ILE A 296 26.42 -35.38 -5.82
CA ILE A 296 26.34 -36.67 -5.13
C ILE A 296 27.71 -36.93 -4.49
N ASN A 297 27.72 -37.18 -3.19
CA ASN A 297 28.89 -37.55 -2.42
C ASN A 297 28.69 -38.94 -1.79
N ASN A 298 29.76 -39.51 -1.26
CA ASN A 298 29.65 -40.62 -0.33
C ASN A 298 29.03 -40.11 0.99
N ILE A 299 28.40 -41.00 1.76
CA ILE A 299 27.76 -40.64 3.05
C ILE A 299 28.76 -40.07 4.08
N ASP A 300 30.06 -40.37 3.93
CA ASP A 300 31.13 -39.81 4.76
C ASP A 300 31.56 -38.39 4.34
N GLY A 301 30.89 -37.81 3.33
CA GLY A 301 31.13 -36.46 2.82
C GLY A 301 32.24 -36.37 1.79
N THR A 302 32.91 -37.47 1.45
CA THR A 302 33.93 -37.48 0.40
C THR A 302 33.32 -37.40 -1.00
N ALA A 303 34.06 -36.80 -1.94
CA ALA A 303 33.60 -36.67 -3.32
C ALA A 303 33.43 -38.04 -3.97
N LEU A 304 32.32 -38.24 -4.69
CA LEU A 304 32.06 -39.49 -5.38
C LEU A 304 33.06 -39.69 -6.52
N ASN A 305 33.87 -40.74 -6.44
CA ASN A 305 34.80 -41.09 -7.52
C ASN A 305 34.08 -41.97 -8.55
N MET A 306 33.51 -41.31 -9.57
CA MET A 306 33.04 -41.98 -10.78
C MET A 306 34.29 -42.42 -11.57
N MET A 307 34.84 -43.59 -11.26
CA MET A 307 36.00 -44.10 -11.98
C MET A 307 35.71 -44.21 -13.47
N SER A 308 36.23 -43.27 -14.25
CA SER A 308 36.25 -43.37 -15.69
C SER A 308 37.27 -44.44 -16.10
N GLY A 309 36.85 -45.46 -16.86
CA GLY A 309 37.77 -46.39 -17.52
C GLY A 309 37.90 -47.80 -16.92
N LEU A 310 36.92 -48.25 -16.11
CA LEU A 310 36.80 -49.69 -15.84
C LEU A 310 36.48 -50.42 -17.16
N PRO A 311 37.29 -51.41 -17.58
CA PRO A 311 37.02 -52.15 -18.81
C PRO A 311 35.69 -52.90 -18.66
N ASN A 312 34.80 -52.74 -19.64
CA ASN A 312 33.49 -53.39 -19.72
C ASN A 312 32.45 -52.99 -18.67
N ILE A 313 32.64 -51.93 -17.88
CA ILE A 313 31.59 -51.40 -16.99
C ILE A 313 31.06 -50.07 -17.55
N ASN A 314 29.74 -49.95 -17.66
CA ASN A 314 29.05 -48.72 -18.05
C ASN A 314 28.22 -48.19 -16.88
N ILE A 315 28.41 -46.92 -16.52
CA ILE A 315 27.71 -46.27 -15.40
C ILE A 315 26.94 -45.06 -15.94
N THR A 316 25.64 -45.01 -15.69
CA THR A 316 24.79 -43.85 -16.03
C THR A 316 24.09 -43.31 -14.79
N VAL A 317 23.97 -41.98 -14.72
CA VAL A 317 23.23 -41.29 -13.64
C VAL A 317 21.99 -40.65 -14.24
N GLN A 318 20.83 -40.93 -13.63
CA GLN A 318 19.56 -40.30 -13.98
C GLN A 318 19.03 -39.54 -12.76
N TRP A 319 18.92 -38.22 -12.87
CA TRP A 319 18.30 -37.43 -11.81
C TRP A 319 16.78 -37.49 -11.91
N GLN A 320 16.13 -37.53 -10.77
CA GLN A 320 14.68 -37.55 -10.65
C GLN A 320 14.22 -36.53 -9.61
N TYR A 321 13.02 -36.00 -9.81
CA TYR A 321 12.34 -35.20 -8.79
C TYR A 321 10.92 -35.70 -8.52
N LEU A 322 10.39 -35.38 -7.35
CA LEU A 322 9.03 -35.69 -6.94
C LEU A 322 8.44 -34.47 -6.24
N ASP A 323 7.43 -33.86 -6.86
CA ASP A 323 6.66 -32.77 -6.25
C ASP A 323 5.63 -33.34 -5.27
N ASN A 324 5.35 -32.59 -4.20
CA ASN A 324 4.31 -32.92 -3.23
C ASN A 324 2.89 -33.06 -3.82
N THR A 325 2.69 -32.67 -5.07
CA THR A 325 1.42 -32.78 -5.82
C THR A 325 1.26 -34.11 -6.56
N VAL A 326 2.31 -34.93 -6.69
CA VAL A 326 2.29 -36.20 -7.42
C VAL A 326 2.86 -37.34 -6.57
N SER A 327 2.66 -38.59 -7.01
CA SER A 327 3.10 -39.80 -6.28
C SER A 327 4.26 -40.55 -6.92
N GLN A 328 4.74 -40.10 -8.08
CA GLN A 328 5.79 -40.76 -8.85
C GLN A 328 6.91 -39.79 -9.21
N PHE A 329 8.15 -40.28 -9.10
CA PHE A 329 9.33 -39.55 -9.52
C PHE A 329 9.33 -39.32 -11.04
N THR A 330 9.71 -38.12 -11.45
CA THR A 330 9.86 -37.70 -12.83
C THR A 330 11.34 -37.60 -13.18
N ASP A 331 11.73 -38.20 -14.31
CA ASP A 331 13.10 -38.12 -14.83
C ASP A 331 13.44 -36.71 -15.31
N ILE A 332 14.67 -36.26 -15.02
CA ILE A 332 15.24 -35.01 -15.54
C ILE A 332 16.25 -35.35 -16.65
N PRO A 333 15.88 -35.29 -17.94
CA PRO A 333 16.69 -35.86 -19.01
C PRO A 333 18.01 -35.13 -19.25
N THR A 334 18.10 -33.86 -18.82
CA THR A 334 19.24 -32.98 -19.09
C THR A 334 20.42 -33.19 -18.15
N PHE A 335 20.22 -33.89 -17.03
CA PHE A 335 21.22 -34.01 -15.97
C PHE A 335 21.72 -35.45 -15.88
N VAL A 336 22.94 -35.67 -16.39
CA VAL A 336 23.58 -36.99 -16.45
C VAL A 336 24.89 -37.07 -15.66
N ASN A 337 25.32 -35.94 -15.07
CA ASN A 337 26.53 -35.87 -14.26
C ASN A 337 26.18 -35.99 -12.77
N PRO A 338 27.07 -36.59 -11.96
CA PRO A 338 26.88 -36.68 -10.50
C PRO A 338 26.94 -35.30 -9.82
N CYS A 339 27.61 -34.33 -10.45
CA CYS A 339 27.74 -32.96 -9.97
C CYS A 339 27.52 -31.99 -11.13
N PHE A 340 26.63 -31.01 -10.96
CA PHE A 340 26.35 -29.99 -11.97
C PHE A 340 25.72 -28.73 -11.36
N ASN A 341 25.75 -27.63 -12.11
CA ASN A 341 25.05 -26.40 -11.76
C ASN A 341 23.78 -26.30 -12.60
N ALA A 342 22.62 -26.20 -11.96
CA ALA A 342 21.41 -25.72 -12.61
C ALA A 342 21.46 -24.19 -12.64
N GLY A 343 21.55 -23.62 -13.85
CA GLY A 343 21.57 -22.17 -14.03
C GLY A 343 20.21 -21.52 -13.73
N PRO A 344 20.13 -20.18 -13.78
CA PRO A 344 18.89 -19.46 -13.57
C PRO A 344 17.78 -19.90 -14.53
N GLY A 345 16.55 -19.99 -14.03
CA GLY A 345 15.36 -20.36 -14.81
C GLY A 345 15.23 -21.84 -15.17
N ILE A 346 16.15 -22.71 -14.72
CA ILE A 346 16.10 -24.15 -15.02
C ILE A 346 15.21 -24.89 -14.02
N ILE A 347 15.35 -24.59 -12.73
CA ILE A 347 14.50 -25.16 -11.68
C ILE A 347 13.35 -24.20 -11.44
N ILE A 348 12.17 -24.55 -11.95
CA ILE A 348 10.96 -23.73 -11.85
C ILE A 348 9.79 -24.53 -11.26
N THR A 349 8.80 -23.78 -10.79
CA THR A 349 7.47 -24.27 -10.42
C THR A 349 6.38 -23.37 -11.04
N ASP A 350 5.16 -23.88 -11.13
CA ASP A 350 4.01 -23.07 -11.55
C ASP A 350 3.59 -22.15 -10.40
N CYS A 351 3.77 -20.85 -10.60
CA CYS A 351 3.39 -19.82 -9.62
C CYS A 351 2.06 -19.16 -9.92
N ALA A 352 1.58 -19.26 -11.17
CA ALA A 352 0.35 -18.58 -11.57
C ALA A 352 -0.90 -19.27 -11.00
N SER A 353 -0.85 -20.59 -10.84
CA SER A 353 -2.00 -21.38 -10.36
C SER A 353 -1.85 -21.94 -8.94
N ASN A 354 -0.71 -21.69 -8.29
CA ASN A 354 -0.38 -22.31 -6.99
C ASN A 354 -0.86 -21.44 -5.80
N PRO A 355 -1.88 -21.87 -5.05
CA PRO A 355 -2.43 -21.11 -3.93
C PRO A 355 -1.50 -21.04 -2.72
N ASP A 356 -0.55 -21.97 -2.59
CA ASP A 356 0.36 -22.00 -1.43
C ASP A 356 1.58 -21.09 -1.65
N GLY A 357 1.89 -20.75 -2.91
CA GLY A 357 3.05 -19.94 -3.27
C GLY A 357 4.37 -20.72 -3.28
N PHE A 358 4.36 -22.03 -3.02
CA PHE A 358 5.57 -22.87 -3.09
C PHE A 358 5.24 -24.31 -3.49
N VAL A 359 6.28 -25.06 -3.86
CA VAL A 359 6.22 -26.52 -4.02
C VAL A 359 7.34 -27.14 -3.20
N ASP A 360 6.99 -28.13 -2.38
CA ASP A 360 7.97 -29.00 -1.73
C ASP A 360 8.36 -30.11 -2.72
N ARG A 361 9.63 -30.10 -3.14
CA ARG A 361 10.19 -30.99 -4.16
C ARG A 361 11.28 -31.86 -3.56
N LYS A 362 11.18 -33.16 -3.80
CA LYS A 362 12.24 -34.13 -3.50
C LYS A 362 13.13 -34.35 -4.69
N TYR A 363 14.43 -34.51 -4.46
CA TYR A 363 15.38 -34.95 -5.47
C TYR A 363 16.07 -36.24 -5.06
N ARG A 364 16.36 -37.08 -6.05
CA ARG A 364 17.27 -38.22 -5.93
C ARG A 364 17.98 -38.48 -7.26
N ALA A 365 19.04 -39.26 -7.22
CA ALA A 365 19.67 -39.79 -8.41
C ALA A 365 19.59 -41.33 -8.44
N VAL A 366 19.46 -41.87 -9.64
CA VAL A 366 19.45 -43.30 -9.93
C VAL A 366 20.69 -43.63 -10.73
N PHE A 367 21.58 -44.43 -10.15
CA PHE A 367 22.71 -45.01 -10.86
C PHE A 367 22.27 -46.30 -11.52
N LYS A 368 22.61 -46.50 -12.79
CA LYS A 368 22.61 -47.81 -13.44
C LYS A 368 24.07 -48.20 -13.68
N VAL A 369 24.48 -49.33 -13.12
CA VAL A 369 25.80 -49.95 -13.35
C VAL A 369 25.57 -51.20 -14.17
N GLU A 370 26.22 -51.28 -15.33
CA GLU A 370 26.04 -52.36 -16.29
C GLU A 370 27.39 -53.00 -16.62
N ASP A 371 27.50 -54.31 -16.41
CA ASP A 371 28.64 -55.09 -16.89
C ASP A 371 28.35 -55.55 -18.32
N MET A 372 29.10 -54.96 -19.25
CA MET A 372 29.00 -55.20 -20.69
C MET A 372 29.48 -56.61 -21.08
N THR A 373 30.16 -57.33 -20.19
CA THR A 373 30.60 -58.71 -20.41
C THR A 373 29.46 -59.69 -20.17
N THR A 374 28.72 -59.47 -19.08
CA THR A 374 27.64 -60.35 -18.62
C THR A 374 26.25 -59.85 -19.03
N MET A 375 26.15 -58.62 -19.53
CA MET A 375 24.92 -57.89 -19.87
C MET A 375 23.98 -57.71 -18.67
N MET A 376 24.56 -57.62 -17.46
CA MET A 376 23.83 -57.52 -16.21
C MET A 376 23.86 -56.10 -15.69
N SER A 377 22.76 -55.64 -15.09
CA SER A 377 22.65 -54.27 -14.61
C SER A 377 22.08 -54.18 -13.20
N CYS A 378 22.63 -53.28 -12.41
CA CYS A 378 22.19 -52.96 -11.06
C CYS A 378 21.84 -51.49 -10.92
N TYR A 379 20.78 -51.23 -10.16
CA TYR A 379 20.23 -49.90 -9.95
C TYR A 379 20.41 -49.48 -8.50
N TYR A 380 20.96 -48.29 -8.28
CA TYR A 380 21.16 -47.73 -6.94
C TYR A 380 20.51 -46.37 -6.85
N ASN A 381 19.67 -46.18 -5.84
CA ASN A 381 19.09 -44.88 -5.52
C ASN A 381 19.93 -44.21 -4.44
N THR A 382 20.21 -42.92 -4.61
CA THR A 382 20.71 -42.07 -3.51
C THR A 382 19.62 -41.92 -2.44
N ASN A 383 19.97 -41.30 -1.30
CA ASN A 383 18.94 -40.73 -0.45
C ASN A 383 18.08 -39.70 -1.21
N GLU A 384 16.89 -39.49 -0.69
CA GLU A 384 16.03 -38.37 -1.09
C GLU A 384 16.44 -37.14 -0.29
N VAL A 385 16.41 -35.97 -0.94
CA VAL A 385 16.59 -34.66 -0.30
C VAL A 385 15.41 -33.77 -0.64
N ASP A 386 14.83 -33.16 0.38
CA ASP A 386 13.73 -32.21 0.24
C ASP A 386 14.26 -30.79 0.03
N ILE A 387 13.64 -30.06 -0.88
CA ILE A 387 13.84 -28.62 -1.04
C ILE A 387 12.52 -27.93 -1.35
N ARG A 388 12.30 -26.78 -0.72
CA ARG A 388 11.15 -25.93 -1.01
C ARG A 388 11.49 -24.96 -2.14
N ILE A 389 10.64 -24.90 -3.17
CA ILE A 389 10.78 -23.98 -4.30
C ILE A 389 9.64 -22.96 -4.22
N CYS A 390 10.00 -21.74 -3.87
CA CYS A 390 9.06 -20.66 -3.61
C CYS A 390 8.82 -19.78 -4.83
N CYS A 391 7.60 -19.28 -4.96
CA CYS A 391 7.27 -18.31 -5.98
C CYS A 391 7.86 -16.94 -5.63
N PRO A 392 8.46 -16.24 -6.60
CA PRO A 392 8.88 -14.86 -6.37
C PRO A 392 7.63 -13.99 -6.14
N LEU A 393 7.78 -12.93 -5.35
CA LEU A 393 6.78 -11.87 -5.25
C LEU A 393 6.81 -11.06 -6.56
N SER A 394 5.64 -10.77 -7.12
CA SER A 394 5.54 -10.05 -8.39
C SER A 394 5.74 -8.56 -8.22
N ASP A 395 6.71 -8.00 -8.95
CA ASP A 395 6.89 -6.54 -9.10
C ASP A 395 5.67 -5.83 -9.72
N ALA A 396 4.71 -6.57 -10.28
CA ALA A 396 3.50 -6.03 -10.89
C ALA A 396 2.36 -5.79 -9.88
N ALA A 397 2.53 -6.14 -8.61
CA ALA A 397 1.54 -5.88 -7.58
C ALA A 397 1.43 -4.38 -7.25
N THR A 398 0.21 -3.92 -6.99
CA THR A 398 -0.11 -2.51 -6.66
C THR A 398 -1.13 -2.44 -5.55
N ILE A 399 -1.29 -1.26 -4.93
CA ILE A 399 -2.36 -1.00 -3.98
C ILE A 399 -3.41 -0.11 -4.67
N GLU A 400 -4.67 -0.54 -4.64
CA GLU A 400 -5.80 0.31 -5.03
C GLU A 400 -6.44 0.88 -3.76
N ILE A 401 -6.55 2.20 -3.69
CA ILE A 401 -7.17 2.92 -2.57
C ILE A 401 -8.50 3.50 -3.05
N THR A 402 -9.56 3.22 -2.30
CA THR A 402 -10.89 3.80 -2.47
C THR A 402 -11.31 4.50 -1.19
N THR A 403 -11.83 5.71 -1.31
CA THR A 403 -12.34 6.49 -0.18
C THR A 403 -13.84 6.75 -0.35
N ASN A 404 -14.50 7.19 0.72
CA ASN A 404 -15.86 7.70 0.67
C ASN A 404 -15.98 9.11 0.05
N GLN A 405 -14.86 9.73 -0.33
CA GLN A 405 -14.83 11.01 -1.04
C GLN A 405 -14.92 10.80 -2.54
N THR A 406 -15.58 11.75 -3.23
CA THR A 406 -15.74 11.68 -4.69
C THR A 406 -14.38 11.81 -5.36
N ASP A 407 -14.09 10.92 -6.32
CA ASP A 407 -12.84 10.88 -7.08
C ASP A 407 -11.55 10.82 -6.23
N ASN A 408 -11.67 10.41 -4.95
CA ASN A 408 -10.56 10.39 -3.98
C ASN A 408 -9.87 11.76 -3.79
N LEU A 409 -10.59 12.86 -3.98
CA LEU A 409 -10.08 14.21 -3.66
C LEU A 409 -10.18 14.44 -2.15
N LEU A 410 -9.05 14.76 -1.51
CA LEU A 410 -8.93 14.82 -0.05
C LEU A 410 -8.51 16.21 0.41
N CYS A 411 -9.14 16.72 1.47
CA CYS A 411 -8.76 17.95 2.15
C CYS A 411 -8.10 17.67 3.51
N ASP A 412 -7.14 18.51 3.91
CA ASP A 412 -6.46 18.42 5.20
C ASP A 412 -7.47 18.47 6.36
N GLY A 413 -7.43 17.47 7.24
CA GLY A 413 -8.39 17.35 8.34
C GLY A 413 -9.68 16.59 8.01
N ASP A 414 -9.90 16.17 6.76
CA ASP A 414 -11.04 15.32 6.41
C ASP A 414 -11.03 14.01 7.21
N ALA A 415 -12.20 13.62 7.70
CA ALA A 415 -12.43 12.29 8.26
C ALA A 415 -12.99 11.36 7.16
N ILE A 416 -12.18 10.41 6.70
CA ILE A 416 -12.53 9.50 5.62
C ILE A 416 -12.76 8.07 6.12
N ASP A 417 -13.62 7.37 5.40
CA ASP A 417 -13.67 5.91 5.41
C ASP A 417 -12.96 5.43 4.14
N PHE A 418 -11.94 4.59 4.27
CA PHE A 418 -11.18 4.10 3.12
C PHE A 418 -10.99 2.58 3.15
N THR A 419 -10.87 2.02 1.95
CA THR A 419 -10.43 0.63 1.74
C THR A 419 -9.18 0.67 0.86
N ALA A 420 -8.13 0.00 1.30
CA ALA A 420 -6.96 -0.27 0.48
C ALA A 420 -6.89 -1.78 0.20
N GLN A 421 -6.73 -2.14 -1.06
CA GLN A 421 -6.67 -3.53 -1.52
C GLN A 421 -5.37 -3.77 -2.29
N LEU A 422 -4.69 -4.86 -1.96
CA LEU A 422 -3.52 -5.32 -2.70
C LEU A 422 -4.00 -6.05 -3.97
N ILE A 423 -3.64 -5.50 -5.13
CA ILE A 423 -3.95 -6.06 -6.45
C ILE A 423 -2.68 -6.73 -6.99
N THR A 424 -2.73 -8.04 -7.21
CA THR A 424 -1.55 -8.82 -7.60
C THR A 424 -1.94 -10.00 -8.50
N PRO A 425 -1.08 -10.37 -9.48
CA PRO A 425 -1.25 -11.61 -10.23
C PRO A 425 -0.96 -12.87 -9.37
N ASP A 426 -0.31 -12.71 -8.22
CA ASP A 426 0.09 -13.80 -7.35
C ASP A 426 -1.11 -14.28 -6.52
N ILE A 427 -1.66 -15.44 -6.87
CA ILE A 427 -2.84 -16.00 -6.20
C ILE A 427 -2.60 -16.26 -4.70
N PHE A 428 -1.38 -16.65 -4.34
CA PHE A 428 -0.98 -16.90 -2.96
C PHE A 428 -0.83 -15.63 -2.12
N VAL A 429 -0.78 -14.44 -2.75
CA VAL A 429 -0.77 -13.15 -2.06
C VAL A 429 -2.18 -12.55 -2.01
N SER A 430 -2.95 -12.65 -3.10
CA SER A 430 -4.35 -12.19 -3.13
C SER A 430 -5.28 -13.02 -2.24
N ASN A 431 -4.99 -14.30 -2.08
CA ASN A 431 -5.52 -15.15 -1.03
C ASN A 431 -4.35 -15.70 -0.20
N PRO A 432 -3.94 -14.99 0.88
CA PRO A 432 -2.71 -15.27 1.63
C PRO A 432 -2.54 -16.75 1.95
N GLY A 433 -1.51 -17.35 1.33
CA GLY A 433 -1.08 -18.73 1.56
C GLY A 433 -0.43 -18.92 2.93
N PRO A 434 -0.10 -20.16 3.32
CA PRO A 434 0.38 -20.47 4.67
C PRO A 434 1.75 -19.86 5.02
N ASP A 435 2.57 -19.52 4.02
CA ASP A 435 3.90 -18.91 4.17
C ASP A 435 3.94 -17.45 3.67
N VAL A 436 2.79 -16.79 3.58
CA VAL A 436 2.69 -15.37 3.25
C VAL A 436 2.35 -14.59 4.52
N SER A 437 3.09 -13.51 4.75
CA SER A 437 2.71 -12.50 5.73
C SER A 437 2.50 -11.15 5.07
N ILE A 438 1.41 -10.47 5.42
CA ILE A 438 1.09 -9.13 4.93
C ILE A 438 0.96 -8.20 6.12
N GLN A 439 1.71 -7.11 6.12
CA GLN A 439 1.64 -6.07 7.15
C GLN A 439 1.26 -4.74 6.51
N TRP A 440 0.22 -4.10 7.04
CA TRP A 440 -0.28 -2.82 6.54
C TRP A 440 0.22 -1.66 7.39
N TYR A 441 0.68 -0.61 6.72
CA TYR A 441 1.07 0.66 7.31
C TYR A 441 0.28 1.80 6.67
N VAL A 442 -0.16 2.76 7.46
CA VAL A 442 -0.82 3.98 6.99
C VAL A 442 -0.02 5.16 7.51
N ASN A 443 0.56 5.97 6.62
CA ASN A 443 1.52 7.03 6.96
C ASN A 443 2.62 6.54 7.96
N GLY A 444 3.13 5.32 7.74
CA GLY A 444 4.15 4.68 8.57
C GLY A 444 3.65 4.06 9.89
N ILE A 445 2.36 4.17 10.22
CA ILE A 445 1.77 3.55 11.42
C ILE A 445 1.32 2.13 11.07
N TYR A 446 1.78 1.15 11.84
CA TYR A 446 1.45 -0.27 11.65
C TYR A 446 0.05 -0.65 12.20
N TYR A 447 -0.74 -1.39 11.42
CA TYR A 447 -2.08 -1.85 11.77
C TYR A 447 -2.17 -3.39 11.89
N PRO A 448 -1.87 -3.98 13.07
CA PRO A 448 -1.78 -5.44 13.24
C PRO A 448 -3.10 -6.20 13.11
N ALA A 449 -4.24 -5.51 13.24
CA ALA A 449 -5.55 -6.14 13.13
C ALA A 449 -5.85 -6.68 11.72
N PHE A 450 -5.09 -6.22 10.72
CA PHE A 450 -5.22 -6.61 9.31
C PHE A 450 -4.03 -7.45 8.84
N ASN A 451 -3.26 -8.02 9.76
CA ASN A 451 -2.19 -8.93 9.39
C ASN A 451 -2.72 -10.07 8.53
N ASP A 452 -1.97 -10.38 7.48
CA ASP A 452 -2.21 -11.51 6.60
C ASP A 452 -3.59 -11.43 5.89
N LEU A 453 -4.10 -10.20 5.73
CA LEU A 453 -5.25 -9.88 4.89
C LEU A 453 -4.79 -9.13 3.63
N ALA A 454 -5.39 -9.45 2.49
CA ALA A 454 -5.14 -8.76 1.21
C ALA A 454 -5.79 -7.37 1.12
N SER A 455 -6.55 -6.94 2.12
CA SER A 455 -7.13 -5.60 2.20
C SER A 455 -7.27 -5.11 3.63
N ILE A 456 -7.30 -3.79 3.76
CA ILE A 456 -7.58 -3.06 5.00
C ILE A 456 -8.75 -2.11 4.76
N ASN A 457 -9.61 -1.98 5.77
CA ASN A 457 -10.67 -0.98 5.81
C ASN A 457 -10.61 -0.26 7.16
N LEU A 458 -10.52 1.06 7.11
CA LEU A 458 -10.55 1.92 8.30
C LEU A 458 -11.65 2.97 8.13
N SER A 459 -12.32 3.28 9.25
CA SER A 459 -13.36 4.29 9.31
C SER A 459 -12.92 5.48 10.14
N ALA A 460 -13.42 6.67 9.80
CA ALA A 460 -13.12 7.93 10.47
C ALA A 460 -11.62 8.22 10.62
N TYR A 461 -10.81 7.86 9.60
CA TYR A 461 -9.39 8.20 9.56
C TYR A 461 -9.23 9.67 9.19
N THR A 462 -8.53 10.45 10.00
CA THR A 462 -8.23 11.85 9.70
C THR A 462 -7.00 11.96 8.82
N VAL A 463 -7.18 12.44 7.59
CA VAL A 463 -6.05 12.65 6.66
C VAL A 463 -5.32 13.96 6.98
N GLN A 464 -4.03 13.98 6.67
CA GLN A 464 -3.16 15.14 6.87
C GLN A 464 -2.26 15.36 5.66
N ASN A 465 -1.99 16.62 5.33
CA ASN A 465 -1.03 17.02 4.30
C ASN A 465 0.42 16.56 4.66
N PRO A 466 1.30 16.21 3.69
CA PRO A 466 1.15 16.35 2.22
C PRO A 466 0.42 15.21 1.51
N ASP A 467 0.60 13.97 1.96
CA ASP A 467 0.07 12.79 1.29
C ASP A 467 -0.51 11.80 2.31
N PHE A 468 -1.58 11.13 1.88
CA PHE A 468 -2.12 9.96 2.54
C PHE A 468 -1.59 8.71 1.85
N CYS A 469 -0.62 8.04 2.46
CA CYS A 469 0.07 6.87 1.95
C CYS A 469 -0.33 5.60 2.69
N VAL A 470 -0.61 4.54 1.94
CA VAL A 470 -0.82 3.19 2.45
C VAL A 470 0.25 2.29 1.90
N GLU A 471 0.86 1.48 2.77
CA GLU A 471 1.94 0.56 2.44
C GLU A 471 1.56 -0.86 2.85
N ALA A 472 1.89 -1.83 2.00
CA ALA A 472 1.78 -3.25 2.29
C ALA A 472 3.18 -3.87 2.20
N LEU A 473 3.72 -4.29 3.34
CA LEU A 473 4.93 -5.11 3.42
C LEU A 473 4.52 -6.58 3.31
N VAL A 474 4.85 -7.20 2.19
CA VAL A 474 4.55 -8.61 1.92
C VAL A 474 5.84 -9.42 2.11
N THR A 475 5.79 -10.39 3.00
CA THR A 475 6.88 -11.33 3.25
C THR A 475 6.50 -12.72 2.78
N HIS A 476 7.37 -13.39 2.05
CA HIS A 476 7.18 -14.76 1.61
C HIS A 476 8.51 -15.51 1.61
N CYS A 477 8.49 -16.80 1.93
CA CYS A 477 9.60 -17.75 1.78
C CYS A 477 11.01 -17.28 2.23
N ALA A 478 11.45 -17.77 3.39
CA ALA A 478 12.73 -17.44 4.03
C ALA A 478 12.96 -15.94 4.26
N GLY A 479 11.86 -15.18 4.40
CA GLY A 479 11.92 -13.76 4.75
C GLY A 479 12.23 -12.83 3.58
N LYS A 480 11.98 -13.25 2.33
CA LYS A 480 12.00 -12.32 1.19
C LYS A 480 10.82 -11.36 1.32
N THR A 481 11.08 -10.07 1.15
CA THR A 481 10.09 -9.02 1.38
C THR A 481 10.00 -8.07 0.21
N GLU A 482 8.79 -7.72 -0.20
CA GLU A 482 8.51 -6.60 -1.09
C GLU A 482 7.58 -5.61 -0.40
N THR A 483 7.76 -4.33 -0.68
CA THR A 483 6.92 -3.26 -0.14
C THR A 483 6.22 -2.54 -1.27
N TYR A 484 4.89 -2.53 -1.22
CA TYR A 484 4.05 -1.80 -2.15
C TYR A 484 3.49 -0.57 -1.45
N THR A 485 3.55 0.59 -2.11
CA THR A 485 3.09 1.87 -1.55
C THR A 485 2.22 2.58 -2.56
N GLN A 486 1.06 3.08 -2.12
CA GLN A 486 0.21 3.97 -2.89
C GLN A 486 -0.12 5.19 -2.04
N CYS A 487 -0.02 6.37 -2.64
CA CYS A 487 -0.33 7.64 -1.99
C CYS A 487 -1.44 8.39 -2.76
N ILE A 488 -2.28 9.10 -2.02
CA ILE A 488 -3.22 10.10 -2.54
C ILE A 488 -2.77 11.46 -1.99
N ASN A 489 -2.71 12.48 -2.83
CA ASN A 489 -2.37 13.83 -2.40
C ASN A 489 -3.50 14.42 -1.55
N VAL A 490 -3.15 15.14 -0.49
CA VAL A 490 -4.11 15.79 0.41
C VAL A 490 -3.94 17.31 0.27
N ASP A 491 -4.97 17.97 -0.23
CA ASP A 491 -4.99 19.41 -0.42
C ASP A 491 -5.01 20.14 0.93
N LEU A 492 -4.32 21.28 1.01
CA LEU A 492 -4.44 22.16 2.19
C LEU A 492 -5.76 22.94 2.12
N GLU A 493 -6.46 23.04 3.25
CA GLU A 493 -7.67 23.86 3.36
C GLU A 493 -7.31 25.36 3.20
N PRO A 494 -7.92 26.09 2.25
CA PRO A 494 -7.72 27.53 2.12
C PRO A 494 -8.16 28.28 3.38
N GLN A 495 -7.36 29.27 3.80
CA GLN A 495 -7.73 30.17 4.89
C GLN A 495 -7.95 31.60 4.40
N CYS A 496 -8.94 32.27 4.97
CA CYS A 496 -9.37 33.61 4.57
C CYS A 496 -9.41 34.55 5.77
N GLY A 497 -8.96 35.79 5.56
CA GLY A 497 -9.13 36.90 6.48
C GLY A 497 -10.24 37.87 6.05
N ASP A 498 -10.21 39.07 6.63
CA ASP A 498 -11.11 40.16 6.27
C ASP A 498 -10.48 41.11 5.23
N ILE A 499 -11.31 41.76 4.43
CA ILE A 499 -10.97 42.86 3.52
C ILE A 499 -11.48 44.21 4.04
N ILE A 500 -10.77 45.28 3.70
CA ILE A 500 -11.08 46.67 4.08
C ILE A 500 -10.74 47.64 2.94
N ALA A 501 -11.39 48.80 2.91
CA ALA A 501 -11.04 49.86 1.97
C ALA A 501 -9.98 50.81 2.56
N MET A 502 -9.04 51.26 1.74
CA MET A 502 -8.07 52.30 2.11
C MET A 502 -8.72 53.68 2.03
N MET A 503 -8.71 54.41 3.16
CA MET A 503 -9.26 55.76 3.21
C MET A 503 -8.40 56.73 2.38
N ASN A 504 -8.99 57.31 1.33
CA ASN A 504 -8.32 58.23 0.41
C ASN A 504 -8.74 59.68 0.68
N ASN A 505 -7.98 60.40 1.52
CA ASN A 505 -8.06 61.85 1.75
C ASN A 505 -9.47 62.49 1.76
N GLY A 506 -10.46 61.82 2.36
CA GLY A 506 -11.82 62.35 2.55
C GLY A 506 -12.85 62.06 1.45
N LEU A 507 -12.50 61.34 0.37
CA LEU A 507 -13.42 60.97 -0.71
C LEU A 507 -14.13 59.62 -0.49
N LEU A 508 -13.61 58.80 0.44
CA LEU A 508 -14.21 57.56 0.90
C LEU A 508 -14.46 57.67 2.42
N THR A 509 -15.69 57.38 2.85
CA THR A 509 -16.10 57.49 4.26
C THR A 509 -16.75 56.21 4.74
N GLN A 510 -16.29 55.68 5.87
CA GLN A 510 -16.93 54.51 6.48
C GLN A 510 -18.23 54.94 7.17
N VAL A 511 -19.34 54.32 6.78
CA VAL A 511 -20.68 54.60 7.32
C VAL A 511 -21.10 53.54 8.32
N SER A 512 -20.63 52.30 8.13
CA SER A 512 -20.90 51.19 9.03
C SER A 512 -19.72 50.22 9.06
N SER A 513 -19.47 49.60 10.21
CA SER A 513 -18.47 48.53 10.40
C SER A 513 -19.07 47.12 10.38
N SER A 514 -20.39 46.99 10.53
CA SER A 514 -21.10 45.71 10.47
C SER A 514 -22.58 45.94 10.11
N PRO A 515 -23.01 45.73 8.85
CA PRO A 515 -22.19 45.36 7.70
C PRO A 515 -21.14 46.43 7.34
N LEU A 516 -20.04 46.03 6.72
CA LEU A 516 -18.96 46.95 6.35
C LEU A 516 -19.37 47.78 5.12
N ILE A 517 -19.73 49.06 5.33
CA ILE A 517 -20.25 49.95 4.29
C ILE A 517 -19.44 51.24 4.23
N TYR A 518 -19.04 51.63 3.01
CA TYR A 518 -18.40 52.90 2.70
C TYR A 518 -19.22 53.70 1.69
N ASN A 519 -19.16 55.03 1.80
CA ASN A 519 -19.67 55.95 0.77
C ASN A 519 -18.50 56.56 -0.01
N ILE A 520 -18.63 56.65 -1.34
CA ILE A 520 -17.67 57.26 -2.25
C ILE A 520 -18.32 58.34 -3.11
N CYS A 521 -17.54 59.39 -3.39
CA CYS A 521 -17.95 60.41 -4.33
C CYS A 521 -17.95 59.90 -5.78
N PRO A 522 -18.92 60.32 -6.62
CA PRO A 522 -18.90 60.00 -8.04
C PRO A 522 -17.54 60.35 -8.68
N ASN A 523 -17.07 59.52 -9.61
CA ASN A 523 -15.81 59.67 -10.34
C ASN A 523 -14.54 59.66 -9.46
N SER A 524 -14.62 59.18 -8.22
CA SER A 524 -13.46 58.95 -7.36
C SER A 524 -13.08 57.48 -7.38
N ASP A 525 -11.82 57.16 -7.10
CA ASP A 525 -11.33 55.78 -6.99
C ASP A 525 -11.08 55.39 -5.52
N ALA A 526 -11.29 54.10 -5.22
CA ALA A 526 -10.92 53.47 -3.96
C ALA A 526 -9.90 52.36 -4.19
N ILE A 527 -9.27 51.92 -3.10
CA ILE A 527 -8.42 50.74 -3.11
C ILE A 527 -8.93 49.83 -1.99
N LEU A 528 -9.22 48.59 -2.33
CA LEU A 528 -9.51 47.55 -1.36
C LEU A 528 -8.20 46.83 -1.03
N LYS A 529 -8.10 46.35 0.19
CA LYS A 529 -6.97 45.53 0.61
C LYS A 529 -7.42 44.46 1.58
N GLN A 530 -6.62 43.41 1.69
CA GLN A 530 -6.66 42.51 2.82
C GLN A 530 -6.31 43.28 4.09
N LEU A 531 -7.09 43.08 5.15
CA LEU A 531 -6.82 43.69 6.45
C LEU A 531 -5.52 43.15 7.05
N ASP A 532 -5.35 41.83 6.97
CA ASP A 532 -4.13 41.10 7.31
C ASP A 532 -3.85 40.03 6.25
N PRO A 533 -2.90 40.27 5.33
CA PRO A 533 -2.54 39.30 4.31
C PRO A 533 -2.05 37.96 4.83
N ALA A 534 -1.51 37.91 6.05
CA ALA A 534 -1.01 36.66 6.64
C ALA A 534 -2.13 35.64 6.96
N LEU A 535 -3.40 36.06 6.90
CA LEU A 535 -4.56 35.19 7.09
C LEU A 535 -5.08 34.57 5.79
N PHE A 536 -4.58 35.02 4.64
CA PHE A 536 -4.91 34.49 3.32
C PHE A 536 -3.78 33.55 2.87
N ILE A 537 -3.95 32.25 3.13
CA ILE A 537 -2.91 31.23 2.88
C ILE A 537 -3.52 29.96 2.28
N ASN A 538 -2.68 29.11 1.72
CA ASN A 538 -3.02 27.78 1.19
C ASN A 538 -4.05 27.80 0.04
N GLY A 539 -4.04 28.84 -0.79
CA GLY A 539 -4.97 28.96 -1.90
C GLY A 539 -4.61 30.08 -2.88
N ILE A 540 -5.39 30.16 -3.96
CA ILE A 540 -5.28 31.19 -4.99
C ILE A 540 -6.35 32.25 -4.72
N GLU A 541 -5.93 33.51 -4.69
CA GLU A 541 -6.81 34.63 -4.37
C GLU A 541 -7.60 35.09 -5.59
N HIS A 542 -8.93 35.18 -5.48
CA HIS A 542 -9.83 35.69 -6.50
C HIS A 542 -10.66 36.85 -5.94
N TRP A 543 -10.47 38.05 -6.49
CA TRP A 543 -11.31 39.18 -6.12
C TRP A 543 -12.65 39.10 -6.84
N GLN A 544 -13.74 39.27 -6.10
CA GLN A 544 -15.08 39.16 -6.64
C GLN A 544 -15.91 40.41 -6.36
N TYR A 545 -16.86 40.69 -7.26
CA TYR A 545 -17.81 41.79 -7.10
C TYR A 545 -19.22 41.43 -7.56
N ARG A 546 -20.20 42.18 -7.04
CA ARG A 546 -21.58 42.15 -7.54
C ARG A 546 -22.30 43.46 -7.30
N PHE A 547 -23.35 43.72 -8.07
CA PHE A 547 -24.24 44.86 -7.88
C PHE A 547 -25.56 44.40 -7.24
N PRO A 548 -25.87 44.78 -5.99
CA PRO A 548 -27.15 44.45 -5.38
C PRO A 548 -28.35 44.86 -6.26
N PRO A 549 -29.42 44.06 -6.34
CA PRO A 549 -29.71 42.86 -5.57
C PRO A 549 -29.20 41.55 -6.22
N ALA A 550 -28.24 41.60 -7.14
CA ALA A 550 -27.68 40.39 -7.76
C ALA A 550 -27.08 39.46 -6.69
N THR A 551 -27.31 38.15 -6.84
CA THR A 551 -26.79 37.12 -5.93
C THR A 551 -25.52 36.47 -6.44
N THR A 552 -25.24 36.58 -7.74
CA THR A 552 -24.07 35.99 -8.39
C THR A 552 -22.88 36.93 -8.29
N TRP A 553 -21.75 36.39 -7.83
CA TRP A 553 -20.45 37.05 -7.83
C TRP A 553 -19.78 36.94 -9.20
N ASN A 554 -19.12 38.02 -9.62
CA ASN A 554 -18.33 38.07 -10.84
C ASN A 554 -16.86 38.17 -10.46
N ASP A 555 -16.01 37.39 -11.12
CA ASP A 555 -14.56 37.37 -10.87
C ASP A 555 -13.88 38.59 -11.53
N LEU A 556 -13.06 39.31 -10.76
CA LEU A 556 -12.19 40.41 -11.22
C LEU A 556 -10.81 39.91 -11.65
N GLY A 557 -10.51 38.65 -11.34
CA GLY A 557 -9.24 37.98 -11.57
C GLY A 557 -8.40 37.82 -10.31
N VAL A 558 -7.31 37.08 -10.47
CA VAL A 558 -6.26 36.94 -9.45
C VAL A 558 -5.48 38.24 -9.34
N SER A 559 -5.32 38.77 -8.13
CA SER A 559 -4.53 39.98 -7.91
C SER A 559 -3.62 39.82 -6.69
N ASN A 560 -3.18 40.92 -6.07
CA ASN A 560 -2.36 40.89 -4.88
C ASN A 560 -3.19 41.29 -3.66
N ASP A 561 -2.55 41.46 -2.51
CA ASP A 561 -3.15 41.90 -1.25
C ASP A 561 -3.95 43.21 -1.35
N GLN A 562 -3.83 43.94 -2.48
CA GLN A 562 -4.56 45.15 -2.81
C GLN A 562 -5.24 45.04 -4.17
N GLN A 563 -6.53 45.36 -4.18
CA GLN A 563 -7.29 45.55 -5.40
C GLN A 563 -7.62 47.03 -5.57
N ASN A 564 -6.97 47.67 -6.55
CA ASN A 564 -7.41 48.99 -7.00
C ASN A 564 -8.79 48.85 -7.63
N THR A 565 -9.77 49.62 -7.16
CA THR A 565 -11.11 49.63 -7.76
C THR A 565 -11.15 50.49 -9.03
N ASN A 566 -10.05 50.60 -9.79
CA ASN A 566 -9.74 51.64 -10.80
C ASN A 566 -10.67 51.69 -12.04
N THR A 567 -11.93 51.30 -11.87
CA THR A 567 -13.04 51.90 -12.59
C THR A 567 -14.24 51.95 -11.65
N LEU A 568 -14.32 53.00 -10.82
CA LEU A 568 -15.63 53.52 -10.47
C LEU A 568 -16.13 54.33 -11.69
N PRO A 569 -17.38 54.16 -12.12
CA PRO A 569 -17.59 53.76 -13.51
C PRO A 569 -17.90 54.86 -14.51
N ALA A 570 -17.09 55.90 -14.50
CA ALA A 570 -17.25 56.97 -15.46
C ALA A 570 -16.33 56.83 -16.68
N ASP A 571 -15.16 56.18 -16.56
CA ASP A 571 -14.09 56.31 -17.57
C ASP A 571 -13.65 55.01 -18.26
N GLY A 572 -14.37 53.89 -18.04
CA GLY A 572 -14.10 52.64 -18.76
C GLY A 572 -14.58 52.70 -20.22
N PRO A 573 -13.82 52.20 -21.22
CA PRO A 573 -14.33 52.08 -22.58
C PRO A 573 -15.61 51.21 -22.62
N PRO A 574 -16.59 51.52 -23.50
CA PRO A 574 -17.82 50.74 -23.62
C PRO A 574 -17.52 49.24 -23.82
N GLY A 575 -17.99 48.40 -22.91
CA GLY A 575 -17.72 46.96 -22.90
C GLY A 575 -16.70 46.49 -21.85
N SER A 576 -16.13 47.40 -21.05
CA SER A 576 -15.39 47.02 -19.84
C SER A 576 -16.32 46.33 -18.83
N PRO A 577 -15.93 45.18 -18.23
CA PRO A 577 -16.75 44.48 -17.24
C PRO A 577 -16.92 45.28 -15.93
N PHE A 578 -16.11 46.31 -15.73
CA PHE A 578 -16.02 47.10 -14.50
C PHE A 578 -16.91 48.35 -14.50
N VAL A 579 -17.94 48.42 -15.35
CA VAL A 579 -18.82 49.60 -15.45
C VAL A 579 -20.05 49.46 -14.53
N TRP A 580 -20.29 50.39 -13.58
CA TRP A 580 -21.54 50.58 -12.81
C TRP A 580 -22.67 50.64 -13.83
N PRO A 581 -23.58 49.68 -13.79
CA PRO A 581 -24.78 49.77 -14.58
C PRO A 581 -25.55 51.04 -14.21
N ALA A 582 -26.15 51.69 -15.20
CA ALA A 582 -26.99 52.86 -14.96
C ALA A 582 -28.08 52.53 -13.92
N GLY A 583 -28.20 53.38 -12.89
CA GLY A 583 -29.19 53.23 -11.81
C GLY A 583 -28.72 52.41 -10.60
N GLN A 584 -27.55 51.79 -10.65
CA GLN A 584 -26.97 51.11 -9.49
C GLN A 584 -26.33 52.11 -8.52
N GLN A 585 -26.61 51.94 -7.22
CA GLN A 585 -26.14 52.86 -6.16
C GLN A 585 -25.00 52.27 -5.32
N CYS A 586 -24.92 50.94 -5.23
CA CYS A 586 -23.93 50.25 -4.43
C CYS A 586 -23.28 49.11 -5.23
N ILE A 587 -22.07 48.74 -4.83
CA ILE A 587 -21.32 47.57 -5.29
C ILE A 587 -20.79 46.83 -4.06
N GLU A 588 -20.81 45.51 -4.10
CA GLU A 588 -20.27 44.65 -3.05
C GLU A 588 -19.04 43.92 -3.57
N TYR A 589 -18.05 43.73 -2.69
CA TYR A 589 -16.82 43.00 -2.94
C TYR A 589 -16.62 41.92 -1.88
N GLN A 590 -16.01 40.82 -2.29
CA GLN A 590 -15.44 39.79 -1.42
C GLN A 590 -14.17 39.24 -2.06
N LEU A 591 -13.36 38.54 -1.28
CA LEU A 591 -12.22 37.77 -1.77
C LEU A 591 -12.54 36.28 -1.56
N GLU A 592 -12.46 35.49 -2.62
CA GLU A 592 -12.54 34.03 -2.59
C GLU A 592 -11.13 33.45 -2.64
N MET A 593 -10.80 32.53 -1.73
CA MET A 593 -9.59 31.71 -1.85
C MET A 593 -10.00 30.34 -2.35
N THR A 594 -9.58 30.02 -3.58
CA THR A 594 -9.74 28.68 -4.14
C THR A 594 -8.54 27.81 -3.73
N PRO A 595 -8.69 26.48 -3.60
CA PRO A 595 -7.55 25.58 -3.37
C PRO A 595 -6.49 25.68 -4.46
N GLU A 596 -5.23 25.41 -4.12
CA GLU A 596 -4.11 25.48 -5.09
C GLU A 596 -4.18 24.42 -6.20
N ASN A 597 -4.86 23.30 -5.95
CA ASN A 597 -5.10 22.24 -6.91
C ASN A 597 -6.51 22.34 -7.50
N ASP A 598 -6.68 22.00 -8.78
CA ASP A 598 -7.98 21.91 -9.47
C ASP A 598 -8.02 20.64 -10.34
N PRO A 599 -8.90 19.65 -10.06
CA PRO A 599 -9.92 19.66 -9.00
C PRO A 599 -9.34 19.44 -7.59
N SER A 600 -10.01 19.96 -6.56
CA SER A 600 -9.59 19.83 -5.15
C SER A 600 -10.70 19.24 -4.27
N GLY A 601 -10.29 18.57 -3.19
CA GLY A 601 -11.18 18.09 -2.13
C GLY A 601 -11.60 19.18 -1.15
N CYS A 602 -10.86 20.29 -1.08
CA CYS A 602 -11.14 21.39 -0.17
C CYS A 602 -12.18 22.38 -0.73
N PRO A 603 -13.08 22.91 0.09
CA PRO A 603 -13.95 24.01 -0.32
C PRO A 603 -13.17 25.34 -0.40
N SER A 604 -13.62 26.26 -1.24
CA SER A 604 -13.16 27.65 -1.18
C SER A 604 -13.56 28.29 0.15
N CYS A 605 -12.73 29.20 0.67
CA CYS A 605 -13.13 30.12 1.74
C CYS A 605 -13.40 31.53 1.18
N TYR A 606 -14.08 32.36 1.98
CA TYR A 606 -14.44 33.72 1.59
C TYR A 606 -14.14 34.72 2.70
N SER A 607 -13.72 35.93 2.32
CA SER A 607 -13.64 37.07 3.25
C SER A 607 -15.02 37.57 3.69
N ASN A 608 -15.06 38.56 4.59
CA ASN A 608 -16.25 39.39 4.78
C ASN A 608 -16.65 40.11 3.48
N VAL A 609 -17.91 40.54 3.41
CA VAL A 609 -18.43 41.38 2.31
C VAL A 609 -18.22 42.85 2.65
N LEU A 610 -17.67 43.60 1.68
CA LEU A 610 -17.47 45.05 1.74
C LEU A 610 -18.35 45.75 0.71
N THR A 611 -19.19 46.68 1.17
CA THR A 611 -20.08 47.46 0.28
C THR A 611 -19.56 48.89 0.08
N ILE A 612 -19.55 49.37 -1.16
CA ILE A 612 -19.30 50.77 -1.51
C ILE A 612 -20.55 51.35 -2.19
N CYS A 613 -21.06 52.48 -1.69
CA CYS A 613 -22.20 53.19 -2.25
C CYS A 613 -21.84 54.61 -2.72
N LEU A 614 -22.52 55.13 -3.74
CA LEU A 614 -22.40 56.52 -4.16
C LEU A 614 -22.98 57.46 -3.10
N VAL A 615 -22.29 58.58 -2.86
CA VAL A 615 -22.87 59.71 -2.14
C VAL A 615 -24.01 60.31 -2.97
N GLU A 616 -25.15 60.58 -2.34
CA GLU A 616 -26.33 61.15 -2.99
C GLU A 616 -26.08 62.56 -3.55
N ASP A 617 -26.67 62.86 -4.70
CA ASP A 617 -26.65 64.20 -5.30
C ASP A 617 -27.43 65.20 -4.43
N PRO A 618 -26.98 66.48 -4.35
CA PRO A 618 -27.74 67.52 -3.66
C PRO A 618 -29.16 67.66 -4.24
N PRO A 619 -30.20 67.87 -3.42
CA PRO A 619 -31.55 68.11 -3.93
C PRO A 619 -31.61 69.43 -4.72
N SER A 620 -32.42 69.51 -5.78
CA SER A 620 -32.52 70.73 -6.61
C SER A 620 -33.11 71.93 -5.88
N GLY A 621 -33.93 71.73 -4.83
CA GLY A 621 -34.47 72.77 -3.93
C GLY A 621 -35.32 73.88 -4.58
N VAL A 622 -36.27 74.44 -3.84
CA VAL A 622 -37.06 75.62 -4.26
C VAL A 622 -37.22 76.57 -3.07
N ILE A 623 -37.10 77.87 -3.32
CA ILE A 623 -37.40 78.91 -2.34
C ILE A 623 -38.87 79.31 -2.45
N SER A 624 -39.53 79.49 -1.29
CA SER A 624 -40.90 80.01 -1.19
C SER A 624 -40.92 81.20 -0.23
N GLY A 625 -41.74 82.22 -0.53
CA GLY A 625 -41.88 83.44 0.26
C GLY A 625 -42.63 84.54 -0.51
N ILE A 626 -42.70 85.74 0.06
CA ILE A 626 -43.28 86.91 -0.62
C ILE A 626 -42.26 87.56 -1.55
N ASN A 627 -42.75 88.20 -2.62
CA ASN A 627 -41.90 88.81 -3.65
C ASN A 627 -41.71 90.32 -3.47
N GLN A 628 -42.32 90.93 -2.45
CA GLN A 628 -42.25 92.37 -2.18
C GLN A 628 -42.28 92.63 -0.67
N ILE A 629 -41.55 93.63 -0.20
CA ILE A 629 -41.54 94.09 1.20
C ILE A 629 -41.59 95.62 1.26
N CYS A 630 -42.26 96.17 2.27
CA CYS A 630 -42.23 97.61 2.53
C CYS A 630 -40.95 98.00 3.28
N SER A 631 -40.40 99.17 2.98
CA SER A 631 -39.25 99.73 3.70
C SER A 631 -39.49 99.74 5.22
N GLY A 632 -38.55 99.16 5.98
CA GLY A 632 -38.63 99.01 7.44
C GLY A 632 -39.27 97.71 7.95
N ASN A 633 -39.88 96.89 7.09
CA ASN A 633 -40.43 95.58 7.46
C ASN A 633 -39.47 94.42 7.18
N SER A 634 -39.71 93.27 7.81
CA SER A 634 -38.99 92.03 7.54
C SER A 634 -39.95 90.89 7.18
N THR A 635 -39.50 89.93 6.37
CA THR A 635 -40.23 88.70 6.02
C THR A 635 -39.30 87.48 6.07
N THR A 636 -39.83 86.28 5.88
CA THR A 636 -39.04 85.03 5.88
C THR A 636 -39.19 84.28 4.56
N LEU A 637 -38.06 83.90 3.97
CA LEU A 637 -37.98 82.95 2.86
C LEU A 637 -37.69 81.55 3.41
N THR A 638 -38.23 80.51 2.78
CA THR A 638 -38.02 79.11 3.17
C THR A 638 -37.56 78.27 1.99
N VAL A 639 -36.62 77.35 2.21
CA VAL A 639 -36.16 76.39 1.18
C VAL A 639 -36.79 75.01 1.42
N SER A 640 -37.28 74.37 0.38
CA SER A 640 -37.85 73.02 0.42
C SER A 640 -37.44 72.20 -0.81
N PRO A 641 -37.10 70.90 -0.67
CA PRO A 641 -36.95 70.18 0.60
C PRO A 641 -35.68 70.59 1.36
N PHE A 642 -35.76 70.53 2.70
CA PHE A 642 -34.60 70.65 3.58
C PHE A 642 -34.22 69.26 4.10
N VAL A 643 -33.17 68.67 3.53
CA VAL A 643 -32.74 67.30 3.78
C VAL A 643 -31.51 67.32 4.69
N PRO A 644 -31.53 66.66 5.86
CA PRO A 644 -30.35 66.52 6.71
C PRO A 644 -29.19 65.85 5.97
N GLY A 645 -27.95 66.31 6.20
CA GLY A 645 -26.75 65.74 5.58
C GLY A 645 -26.15 66.58 4.43
N PHE A 646 -26.91 67.55 3.91
CA PHE A 646 -26.41 68.53 2.94
C PHE A 646 -26.10 69.87 3.61
N THR A 647 -25.19 70.64 3.01
CA THR A 647 -24.83 72.00 3.43
C THR A 647 -25.61 73.00 2.59
N TYR A 648 -26.32 73.92 3.24
CA TYR A 648 -27.14 74.95 2.59
C TYR A 648 -26.49 76.32 2.79
N THR A 649 -26.22 77.07 1.72
CA THR A 649 -25.69 78.44 1.79
C THR A 649 -26.68 79.40 1.16
N TRP A 650 -27.24 80.31 1.96
CA TRP A 650 -28.14 81.36 1.46
C TRP A 650 -27.33 82.51 0.89
N LEU A 651 -27.64 82.92 -0.34
CA LEU A 651 -27.02 84.04 -1.03
C LEU A 651 -28.02 85.17 -1.26
N HIS A 652 -27.55 86.42 -1.14
CA HIS A 652 -28.25 87.65 -1.52
C HIS A 652 -27.33 88.43 -2.46
N ASN A 653 -27.76 88.63 -3.71
CA ASN A 653 -26.95 89.28 -4.75
C ASN A 653 -25.50 88.73 -4.83
N ALA A 654 -25.37 87.41 -4.76
CA ALA A 654 -24.12 86.63 -4.79
C ALA A 654 -23.23 86.72 -3.53
N LEU A 655 -23.70 87.33 -2.45
CA LEU A 655 -22.99 87.35 -1.16
C LEU A 655 -23.68 86.40 -0.16
N PRO A 656 -22.93 85.61 0.62
CA PRO A 656 -23.50 84.71 1.60
C PRO A 656 -24.12 85.50 2.78
N VAL A 657 -25.38 85.22 3.09
CA VAL A 657 -26.17 85.89 4.15
C VAL A 657 -26.67 84.95 5.23
N GLY A 658 -26.55 83.63 5.03
CA GLY A 658 -26.94 82.62 6.00
C GLY A 658 -26.47 81.23 5.58
N SER A 659 -26.50 80.28 6.50
CA SER A 659 -26.13 78.89 6.19
C SER A 659 -26.87 77.89 7.07
N ASN A 660 -27.05 76.68 6.56
CA ASN A 660 -27.56 75.49 7.25
C ASN A 660 -28.90 75.67 7.97
N THR A 661 -29.75 76.53 7.43
CA THR A 661 -31.12 76.76 7.90
C THR A 661 -32.12 76.51 6.80
N SER A 662 -33.29 76.00 7.16
CA SER A 662 -34.43 75.84 6.25
C SER A 662 -35.14 77.16 5.93
N SER A 663 -34.76 78.25 6.60
CA SER A 663 -35.36 79.58 6.43
C SER A 663 -34.36 80.72 6.63
N LEU A 664 -34.65 81.87 6.03
CA LEU A 664 -33.88 83.11 6.14
C LEU A 664 -34.84 84.30 6.32
N THR A 665 -34.62 85.10 7.36
CA THR A 665 -35.33 86.38 7.55
C THR A 665 -34.62 87.48 6.78
N ILE A 666 -35.37 88.24 5.96
CA ILE A 666 -34.87 89.29 5.07
C ILE A 666 -35.60 90.62 5.35
N ASN A 667 -34.91 91.73 5.11
CA ASN A 667 -35.42 93.10 5.25
C ASN A 667 -34.94 94.04 4.11
N GLU A 668 -34.21 93.51 3.14
CA GLU A 668 -33.68 94.26 1.99
C GLU A 668 -34.18 93.65 0.67
N GLY A 669 -34.32 94.49 -0.35
CA GLY A 669 -34.62 94.03 -1.71
C GLY A 669 -33.42 93.36 -2.39
N GLY A 670 -33.67 92.53 -3.39
CA GLY A 670 -32.63 91.82 -4.16
C GLY A 670 -33.02 90.38 -4.46
N CYS A 671 -32.13 89.66 -5.14
CA CYS A 671 -32.36 88.25 -5.48
C CYS A 671 -31.67 87.33 -4.48
N TYR A 672 -32.45 86.39 -3.95
CA TYR A 672 -32.02 85.38 -2.99
C TYR A 672 -32.05 83.99 -3.63
N TRP A 673 -31.03 83.17 -3.36
CA TRP A 673 -31.01 81.75 -3.73
C TRP A 673 -30.25 80.93 -2.69
N VAL A 674 -30.41 79.61 -2.72
CA VAL A 674 -29.64 78.70 -1.87
C VAL A 674 -28.76 77.82 -2.74
N GLU A 675 -27.47 77.80 -2.43
CA GLU A 675 -26.53 76.79 -2.93
C GLU A 675 -26.54 75.60 -1.97
N ILE A 676 -26.91 74.43 -2.45
CA ILE A 676 -27.01 73.17 -1.69
C ILE A 676 -25.84 72.28 -2.13
N SER A 677 -25.03 71.83 -1.18
CA SER A 677 -23.85 71.01 -1.46
C SER A 677 -23.78 69.74 -0.61
N ASN A 678 -23.16 68.70 -1.13
CA ASN A 678 -22.86 67.46 -0.39
C ASN A 678 -21.38 67.39 0.02
N SER A 679 -20.99 66.33 0.72
CA SER A 679 -19.60 66.10 1.15
C SER A 679 -18.61 65.94 -0.02
N CYS A 680 -19.11 65.66 -1.23
CA CYS A 680 -18.31 65.54 -2.45
C CYS A 680 -18.10 66.87 -3.18
N GLY A 681 -18.65 67.97 -2.67
CA GLY A 681 -18.56 69.28 -3.31
C GLY A 681 -19.44 69.43 -4.55
N LEU A 682 -20.32 68.46 -4.84
CA LEU A 682 -21.39 68.64 -5.81
C LEU A 682 -22.34 69.71 -5.29
N LYS A 683 -22.83 70.56 -6.19
CA LYS A 683 -23.66 71.71 -5.88
C LYS A 683 -24.88 71.73 -6.76
N ASN A 684 -26.02 72.04 -6.16
CA ASN A 684 -27.21 72.48 -6.87
C ASN A 684 -27.63 73.85 -6.36
N GLU A 685 -28.08 74.70 -7.27
CA GLU A 685 -28.61 76.02 -6.94
C GLU A 685 -30.12 76.04 -7.14
N THR A 686 -30.83 76.58 -6.15
CA THR A 686 -32.27 76.81 -6.29
C THR A 686 -32.52 77.96 -7.27
N PRO A 687 -33.69 78.00 -7.95
CA PRO A 687 -34.11 79.19 -8.71
C PRO A 687 -34.06 80.47 -7.86
N HIS A 688 -33.68 81.60 -8.48
CA HIS A 688 -33.57 82.88 -7.79
C HIS A 688 -34.94 83.45 -7.42
N GLN A 689 -35.11 83.76 -6.14
CA GLN A 689 -36.27 84.45 -5.58
C GLN A 689 -35.95 85.93 -5.40
N CYS A 690 -36.41 86.77 -6.33
CA CYS A 690 -36.19 88.22 -6.26
C CYS A 690 -37.31 88.92 -5.49
N VAL A 691 -36.91 89.74 -4.52
CA VAL A 691 -37.81 90.51 -3.65
C VAL A 691 -37.60 92.00 -3.91
N GLU A 692 -38.68 92.72 -4.20
CA GLU A 692 -38.67 94.16 -4.42
C GLU A 692 -38.89 94.91 -3.10
N LEU A 693 -38.10 95.96 -2.84
CA LEU A 693 -38.25 96.82 -1.66
C LEU A 693 -39.05 98.07 -2.05
N CYS A 694 -40.28 98.17 -1.55
CA CYS A 694 -41.17 99.28 -1.81
C CYS A 694 -40.98 100.42 -0.81
N GLU A 695 -40.65 101.60 -1.32
CA GLU A 695 -40.42 102.84 -0.58
C GLU A 695 -41.32 103.96 -1.12
N ILE A 696 -42.09 104.57 -0.21
CA ILE A 696 -42.98 105.68 -0.52
C ILE A 696 -42.38 106.96 0.06
N ILE A 697 -42.27 107.99 -0.78
CA ILE A 697 -41.78 109.32 -0.42
C ILE A 697 -42.97 110.29 -0.47
N PRO A 698 -43.63 110.56 0.67
CA PRO A 698 -44.73 111.51 0.75
C PRO A 698 -44.21 112.96 0.67
N VAL A 699 -44.87 113.81 -0.12
CA VAL A 699 -44.53 115.23 -0.32
C VAL A 699 -45.75 116.10 -0.07
N ILE A 700 -45.60 117.25 0.59
CA ILE A 700 -46.65 118.27 0.73
C ILE A 700 -46.14 119.58 0.13
N SER A 701 -46.90 120.18 -0.80
CA SER A 701 -46.60 121.48 -1.38
C SER A 701 -46.83 122.62 -0.39
N CYS A 702 -46.19 123.77 -0.61
CA CYS A 702 -46.63 125.04 -0.02
C CYS A 702 -48.06 125.40 -0.48
N PRO A 703 -48.76 126.32 0.22
CA PRO A 703 -50.06 126.85 -0.22
C PRO A 703 -50.02 127.34 -1.67
N LEU A 704 -50.98 126.89 -2.48
CA LEU A 704 -51.09 127.25 -3.90
C LEU A 704 -51.98 128.49 -4.11
N ALA A 705 -51.87 129.10 -5.29
CA ALA A 705 -52.75 130.19 -5.72
C ALA A 705 -54.23 129.73 -5.76
N PRO A 706 -55.21 130.61 -5.45
CA PRO A 706 -55.09 132.07 -5.32
C PRO A 706 -54.65 132.58 -3.95
N ASN A 707 -54.45 131.71 -2.95
CA ASN A 707 -54.06 132.10 -1.58
C ASN A 707 -52.70 131.53 -1.14
N PRO A 708 -51.59 131.87 -1.84
CA PRO A 708 -50.27 131.30 -1.54
C PRO A 708 -49.69 131.80 -0.21
N CYS A 709 -50.22 132.91 0.33
CA CYS A 709 -49.81 133.50 1.61
C CYS A 709 -50.70 133.06 2.78
N ALA A 710 -51.66 132.15 2.56
CA ALA A 710 -52.58 131.69 3.60
C ALA A 710 -53.25 132.85 4.38
N THR A 711 -53.84 133.82 3.69
CA THR A 711 -54.52 134.95 4.34
C THR A 711 -55.63 134.46 5.29
N PRO A 712 -55.75 135.03 6.50
CA PRO A 712 -56.68 134.55 7.52
C PRO A 712 -58.13 134.53 7.03
N GLY A 713 -58.82 133.41 7.25
CA GLY A 713 -60.23 133.24 6.87
C GLY A 713 -60.49 132.89 5.40
N ILE A 714 -59.45 132.83 4.54
CA ILE A 714 -59.54 132.35 3.16
C ILE A 714 -58.95 130.94 3.09
N PRO A 715 -59.59 129.97 2.39
CA PRO A 715 -59.03 128.63 2.23
C PRO A 715 -57.69 128.67 1.49
N ILE A 716 -56.80 127.75 1.87
CA ILE A 716 -55.59 127.41 1.13
C ILE A 716 -55.76 126.06 0.45
N THR A 717 -55.00 125.85 -0.63
CA THR A 717 -54.89 124.54 -1.28
C THR A 717 -53.47 123.99 -1.10
N LEU A 718 -53.36 122.77 -0.60
CA LEU A 718 -52.13 121.99 -0.54
C LEU A 718 -52.20 120.84 -1.54
N SER A 719 -51.07 120.49 -2.14
CA SER A 719 -50.93 119.36 -3.05
C SER A 719 -49.91 118.36 -2.50
N GLY A 720 -50.33 117.11 -2.39
CA GLY A 720 -49.46 115.96 -2.16
C GLY A 720 -49.19 115.14 -3.41
N CYS A 721 -49.61 115.64 -4.58
CA CYS A 721 -49.56 114.91 -5.85
C CYS A 721 -48.13 114.61 -6.32
N ASP A 722 -47.12 115.30 -5.77
CA ASP A 722 -45.70 115.05 -6.06
C ASP A 722 -45.10 113.90 -5.22
N SER A 723 -45.93 113.23 -4.40
CA SER A 723 -45.49 112.03 -3.68
C SER A 723 -45.10 110.92 -4.64
N GLN A 724 -43.99 110.24 -4.35
CA GLN A 724 -43.41 109.22 -5.22
C GLN A 724 -43.46 107.84 -4.56
N ASP A 725 -43.49 106.81 -5.38
CA ASP A 725 -43.34 105.41 -4.99
C ASP A 725 -42.44 104.73 -6.01
N ASN A 726 -41.48 103.93 -5.54
CA ASN A 726 -40.61 103.16 -6.40
C ASN A 726 -41.26 101.84 -6.88
N CYS A 727 -42.38 101.44 -6.27
CA CYS A 727 -43.18 100.28 -6.66
C CYS A 727 -44.36 100.68 -7.54
N SER A 728 -44.82 99.73 -8.34
CA SER A 728 -45.98 99.95 -9.21
C SER A 728 -47.28 99.98 -8.41
N GLY A 729 -48.10 101.01 -8.61
CA GLY A 729 -49.41 101.11 -7.98
C GLY A 729 -49.97 102.53 -7.96
N ASN A 730 -51.27 102.63 -7.71
CA ASN A 730 -51.92 103.92 -7.47
C ASN A 730 -51.71 104.30 -5.99
N LEU A 731 -51.34 105.56 -5.76
CA LEU A 731 -51.20 106.11 -4.42
C LEU A 731 -52.55 106.60 -3.88
N ILE A 732 -52.82 106.23 -2.63
CA ILE A 732 -53.95 106.68 -1.82
C ILE A 732 -53.41 107.73 -0.84
N TYR A 733 -54.09 108.87 -0.76
CA TYR A 733 -53.69 110.02 0.04
C TYR A 733 -54.68 110.21 1.18
N THR A 734 -54.21 110.25 2.41
CA THR A 734 -55.02 110.54 3.60
C THR A 734 -54.42 111.73 4.35
N TRP A 735 -55.22 112.79 4.47
CA TRP A 735 -54.81 114.03 5.11
C TRP A 735 -55.38 114.13 6.52
N SER A 736 -54.62 114.70 7.43
CA SER A 736 -55.05 115.07 8.78
C SER A 736 -54.37 116.35 9.24
N TRP A 737 -54.90 117.01 10.26
CA TRP A 737 -54.30 118.24 10.79
C TRP A 737 -54.55 118.44 12.29
N SER A 738 -53.79 119.36 12.90
CA SER A 738 -53.67 119.55 14.36
C SER A 738 -54.98 119.88 15.11
N SER A 739 -56.02 120.37 14.43
CA SER A 739 -57.36 120.63 15.00
C SER A 739 -58.38 119.49 14.80
N GLY A 740 -57.90 118.29 14.46
CA GLY A 740 -58.57 117.05 14.82
C GLY A 740 -59.52 116.45 13.78
N THR A 741 -59.32 116.68 12.48
CA THR A 741 -60.08 115.95 11.45
C THR A 741 -59.16 115.27 10.44
N VAL A 742 -59.24 113.93 10.36
CA VAL A 742 -58.76 113.15 9.21
C VAL A 742 -59.84 113.25 8.13
N VAL A 743 -59.52 113.81 6.97
CA VAL A 743 -60.46 113.84 5.84
C VAL A 743 -59.90 112.95 4.74
N SER A 744 -60.53 111.79 4.53
CA SER A 744 -60.32 110.96 3.35
C SER A 744 -61.02 111.61 2.16
N GLN A 745 -60.45 112.68 1.61
CA GLN A 745 -60.91 113.23 0.34
C GLN A 745 -60.30 112.41 -0.80
N SER A 746 -61.09 112.08 -1.83
CA SER A 746 -60.57 111.36 -3.00
C SER A 746 -59.72 112.31 -3.86
N GLY A 747 -58.46 112.50 -3.49
CA GLY A 747 -57.54 113.33 -4.26
C GLY A 747 -56.26 113.66 -3.50
N CYS A 748 -55.20 113.93 -4.25
CA CYS A 748 -53.93 114.38 -3.71
C CYS A 748 -53.92 115.86 -3.33
N THR A 749 -55.05 116.57 -3.42
CA THR A 749 -55.17 117.99 -3.04
C THR A 749 -56.08 118.15 -1.83
N LEU A 750 -55.70 119.02 -0.89
CA LEU A 750 -56.49 119.38 0.28
C LEU A 750 -56.81 120.88 0.24
N GLU A 751 -58.08 121.24 0.46
CA GLU A 751 -58.50 122.62 0.69
C GLU A 751 -58.92 122.81 2.15
N HIS A 752 -58.31 123.75 2.86
CA HIS A 752 -58.58 123.99 4.28
C HIS A 752 -58.32 125.46 4.67
N ILE A 753 -59.01 125.99 5.67
CA ILE A 753 -58.74 127.32 6.24
C ILE A 753 -57.86 127.12 7.49
N PRO A 754 -56.57 127.52 7.48
CA PRO A 754 -55.70 127.32 8.63
C PRO A 754 -56.15 128.15 9.84
N ASP A 755 -55.93 127.61 11.04
CA ASP A 755 -56.15 128.33 12.29
C ASP A 755 -55.23 129.56 12.38
N ILE A 756 -55.68 130.63 13.02
CA ILE A 756 -54.92 131.90 13.09
C ILE A 756 -53.55 131.76 13.79
N ASN A 757 -53.40 130.75 14.64
CA ASN A 757 -52.14 130.44 15.33
C ASN A 757 -51.24 129.47 14.53
N GLY A 758 -51.72 128.98 13.39
CA GLY A 758 -51.09 127.99 12.52
C GLY A 758 -51.69 126.59 12.67
N THR A 759 -51.54 125.79 11.61
CA THR A 759 -52.05 124.42 11.48
C THR A 759 -50.95 123.51 10.95
N THR A 760 -50.72 122.37 11.60
CA THR A 760 -49.86 121.29 11.06
C THR A 760 -50.73 120.35 10.24
N TYR A 761 -50.33 120.07 9.01
CA TYR A 761 -50.94 119.11 8.10
C TYR A 761 -50.07 117.87 8.01
N THR A 762 -50.65 116.70 8.21
CA THR A 762 -50.00 115.39 8.06
C THR A 762 -50.61 114.68 6.87
N LEU A 763 -49.78 114.31 5.89
CA LEU A 763 -50.16 113.51 4.73
C LEU A 763 -49.61 112.09 4.91
N THR A 764 -50.51 111.10 4.90
CA THR A 764 -50.14 109.70 4.75
C THR A 764 -50.41 109.26 3.32
N VAL A 765 -49.40 108.68 2.68
CA VAL A 765 -49.49 108.12 1.32
C VAL A 765 -49.37 106.61 1.44
N THR A 766 -50.31 105.89 0.86
CA THR A 766 -50.36 104.41 0.87
C THR A 766 -50.46 103.90 -0.56
N ASN A 767 -49.61 102.96 -0.95
CA ASN A 767 -49.78 102.26 -2.23
C ASN A 767 -50.93 101.25 -2.10
N ALA A 768 -51.92 101.37 -2.98
CA ALA A 768 -53.13 100.55 -2.96
C ALA A 768 -52.88 99.05 -3.25
N ILE A 769 -51.79 98.72 -3.95
CA ILE A 769 -51.41 97.36 -4.36
C ILE A 769 -50.52 96.71 -3.30
N THR A 770 -49.47 97.39 -2.88
CA THR A 770 -48.47 96.82 -1.96
C THR A 770 -48.85 96.98 -0.50
N GLY A 771 -49.77 97.90 -0.18
CA GLY A 771 -50.17 98.23 1.20
C GLY A 771 -49.11 99.00 1.98
N CYS A 772 -47.95 99.30 1.37
CA CYS A 772 -46.93 100.12 2.00
C CYS A 772 -47.45 101.54 2.23
N SER A 773 -47.09 102.15 3.35
CA SER A 773 -47.50 103.52 3.68
C SER A 773 -46.38 104.31 4.33
N ALA A 774 -46.33 105.61 4.05
CA ALA A 774 -45.39 106.55 4.64
C ALA A 774 -46.11 107.88 4.92
N GLN A 775 -45.58 108.68 5.85
CA GLN A 775 -46.22 109.93 6.29
C GLN A 775 -45.23 111.10 6.28
N THR A 776 -45.72 112.31 6.01
CA THR A 776 -44.95 113.57 6.15
C THR A 776 -45.84 114.68 6.71
N GLU A 777 -45.23 115.74 7.24
CA GLU A 777 -45.93 116.85 7.88
C GLU A 777 -45.46 118.22 7.39
N LEU A 778 -46.39 119.19 7.32
CA LEU A 778 -46.11 120.59 6.99
C LEU A 778 -46.89 121.53 7.92
N PHE A 779 -46.19 122.45 8.58
CA PHE A 779 -46.80 123.50 9.40
C PHE A 779 -47.00 124.79 8.61
N ILE A 780 -48.21 125.35 8.62
CA ILE A 780 -48.55 126.59 7.93
C ILE A 780 -49.16 127.57 8.91
N LYS A 781 -48.60 128.79 8.93
CA LYS A 781 -49.12 129.92 9.72
C LYS A 781 -49.65 131.00 8.77
N PRO A 782 -50.92 131.44 8.93
CA PRO A 782 -51.47 132.53 8.12
C PRO A 782 -50.63 133.82 8.14
N CYS A 783 -50.48 134.49 6.99
CA CYS A 783 -49.83 135.80 6.92
C CYS A 783 -50.66 136.90 7.63
N ALA A 784 -49.98 137.87 8.22
CA ALA A 784 -50.59 138.96 8.99
C ALA A 784 -51.24 140.04 8.13
#